data_AF-A0A1Y1VP92-F1
#
_entry.id   AF-A0A1Y1VP92-F1
#
_cell.length_a   1.000
_cell.length_b   1.000
_cell.length_c   1.000
_cell.angle_alpha   90.00
_cell.angle_beta   90.00
_cell.angle_gamma   90.00
#
_symmetry.space_group_name_H-M   'P 1'
#
loop_
_entity.id
_entity.type
_entity.pdbx_description
1 polymer ?
#
loop_
_entity_poly.entity_id
_entity_poly.type
_entity_poly.pdbx_seq_one_letter_code
_entity_poly.pdbx_strand_id
1 'polypeptide(L)'
;MNIKVVFLLLLYTVLSHSKTCIDIFSKLGLDVNKLNTDTSYQCYENTNNEAISLELLDVDLSNGNVDVIFETPSLEILKLSSSNVLIPNKFNELPNLVEIFISNINYEQFPDSVFKLEKLKELSFNNCGFTSIPDKFNNILNLTTLRLSGNKFEFLPRSIYELKNLTTIEINRNPNFKGLALNPVITTVNNEEHKLESNEFKNNENSNTNLENNENFRNAEDQQPLDNNTKMTFTANSNYKKIDELSYSLKKAINEYNVISFDIFDTLLVRSYVRPVDLFIHMEQIYNVTGFTEARMMAERRVRKTVQGTKEDIKFDEIYEEIDERYKWLKEKELLLEYQSSNARLFIKDIYEYACQQNKKIIIISDIYLSKQFIVKLLEKNGYTNYDSIYISSEYYKTKGTGSLYNVAMEDLNLSVKDILHVGDNLFSDVNRPRKLGINAFYVPKVIEFLFQTDSRIEYFYKKYKDDIGASIMLGLLAYHSEGTYNNYWYEFGYKYAGPLILGYMQWLEQQLKKEDISKALFVARDGYTLEKVFKLIHPSEEIETHYIYLPRKIANECLSENPEIAEKSKKEYMYYLEQFDLQSKRLAVIDSVTYWFSSQRTLVHLFPEKEIKGYYWLYGNNLFNNLMCESFQNDHRHRIGEIIELIMTAPTSPVETIANGKPIFKEMNETENVRVKLYPDLSSGAINFAKDYLSAFKNLNNSNLSCDMLIEWIKIFLQRPTEIDK
;
A
#
# COMPACT_ATOMS: atom_id res chain seq x y z
N MET A 1 -18.31 22.72 -25.28
CA MET A 1 -19.64 22.35 -25.79
C MET A 1 -19.47 21.91 -27.25
N ASN A 2 -19.89 20.70 -27.59
CA ASN A 2 -19.52 20.03 -28.84
C ASN A 2 -20.36 20.57 -30.01
N ILE A 3 -19.72 21.04 -31.09
CA ILE A 3 -20.37 21.60 -32.30
C ILE A 3 -21.37 20.63 -32.94
N LYS A 4 -21.24 19.32 -32.68
CA LYS A 4 -22.22 18.29 -33.09
C LYS A 4 -23.60 18.43 -32.43
N VAL A 5 -23.69 18.92 -31.19
CA VAL A 5 -24.97 19.06 -30.47
C VAL A 5 -25.78 20.22 -31.03
N VAL A 6 -25.11 21.31 -31.42
CA VAL A 6 -25.76 22.47 -32.07
C VAL A 6 -26.22 22.13 -33.48
N PHE A 7 -25.47 21.30 -34.21
CA PHE A 7 -25.86 20.86 -35.55
C PHE A 7 -27.01 19.83 -35.54
N LEU A 8 -27.14 19.04 -34.47
CA LEU A 8 -28.29 18.16 -34.24
C LEU A 8 -29.53 18.97 -33.83
N LEU A 9 -29.41 19.92 -32.89
CA LEU A 9 -30.52 20.77 -32.44
C LEU A 9 -31.11 21.63 -33.56
N LEU A 10 -30.32 22.05 -34.54
CA LEU A 10 -30.79 22.80 -35.71
C LEU A 10 -31.61 21.98 -36.71
N LEU A 11 -31.57 20.64 -36.64
CA LEU A 11 -32.43 19.76 -37.44
C LEU A 11 -33.75 19.39 -36.74
N TYR A 12 -33.89 19.67 -35.43
CA TYR A 12 -35.02 19.23 -34.60
C TYR A 12 -36.14 20.26 -34.42
N THR A 13 -36.09 21.41 -35.09
CA THR A 13 -37.09 22.49 -34.95
C THR A 13 -38.32 22.36 -35.85
N VAL A 14 -38.54 21.21 -36.49
CA VAL A 14 -39.79 20.96 -37.21
C VAL A 14 -40.25 19.54 -36.93
N LEU A 15 -41.13 19.38 -35.94
CA LEU A 15 -42.30 18.50 -36.02
C LEU A 15 -43.26 18.87 -34.88
N SER A 16 -44.24 19.68 -35.24
CA SER A 16 -45.47 19.89 -34.48
C SER A 16 -46.18 18.54 -34.22
N HIS A 17 -46.48 18.25 -32.95
CA HIS A 17 -47.26 17.12 -32.43
C HIS A 17 -46.58 15.75 -32.45
N SER A 18 -45.53 15.63 -31.65
CA SER A 18 -44.92 14.36 -31.30
C SER A 18 -45.84 13.59 -30.33
N LYS A 19 -46.46 12.50 -30.81
CA LYS A 19 -47.52 11.77 -30.06
C LYS A 19 -46.97 11.14 -28.77
N THR A 20 -45.69 10.75 -28.77
CA THR A 20 -45.06 10.03 -27.66
C THR A 20 -44.73 10.98 -26.51
N CYS A 21 -44.12 12.13 -26.75
CA CYS A 21 -43.90 13.13 -25.70
C CYS A 21 -45.21 13.68 -25.12
N ILE A 22 -46.25 13.88 -25.94
CA ILE A 22 -47.58 14.28 -25.45
C ILE A 22 -48.16 13.21 -24.51
N ASP A 23 -48.03 11.92 -24.85
CA ASP A 23 -48.49 10.82 -24.00
C ASP A 23 -47.72 10.76 -22.68
N ILE A 24 -46.39 10.90 -22.72
CA ILE A 24 -45.53 10.94 -21.53
C ILE A 24 -45.97 12.09 -20.61
N PHE A 25 -46.10 13.31 -21.13
CA PHE A 25 -46.49 14.48 -20.33
C PHE A 25 -47.92 14.39 -19.80
N SER A 26 -48.86 13.89 -20.59
CA SER A 26 -50.24 13.64 -20.15
C SER A 26 -50.27 12.64 -18.98
N LYS A 27 -49.51 11.54 -19.06
CA LYS A 27 -49.38 10.55 -17.99
C LYS A 27 -48.66 11.09 -16.76
N LEU A 28 -47.72 12.01 -16.93
CA LEU A 28 -47.06 12.76 -15.84
C LEU A 28 -47.94 13.86 -15.23
N GLY A 29 -49.17 14.06 -15.72
CA GLY A 29 -50.09 15.09 -15.20
C GLY A 29 -49.68 16.52 -15.56
N LEU A 30 -48.86 16.70 -16.60
CA LEU A 30 -48.34 17.99 -17.03
C LEU A 30 -49.22 18.61 -18.14
N ASP A 31 -49.24 19.94 -18.21
CA ASP A 31 -50.03 20.68 -19.20
C ASP A 31 -49.38 20.61 -20.60
N VAL A 32 -49.85 19.68 -21.41
CA VAL A 32 -49.38 19.46 -22.78
C VAL A 32 -49.50 20.72 -23.67
N ASN A 33 -50.34 21.70 -23.34
CA ASN A 33 -50.47 22.91 -24.16
C ASN A 33 -49.29 23.88 -24.02
N LYS A 34 -48.40 23.67 -23.02
CA LYS A 34 -47.21 24.49 -22.81
C LYS A 34 -45.93 23.90 -23.40
N LEU A 35 -46.03 22.76 -24.10
CA LEU A 35 -44.97 22.17 -24.93
C LEU A 35 -44.29 23.25 -25.79
N ASN A 36 -42.99 23.50 -25.56
CA ASN A 36 -42.13 24.51 -26.20
C ASN A 36 -42.20 25.96 -25.69
N THR A 37 -43.04 26.26 -24.70
CA THR A 37 -43.11 27.60 -24.07
C THR A 37 -42.69 27.60 -22.61
N ASP A 38 -42.81 26.46 -21.93
CA ASP A 38 -42.39 26.28 -20.56
C ASP A 38 -40.98 25.68 -20.52
N THR A 39 -40.04 26.36 -19.88
CA THR A 39 -38.67 25.88 -19.72
C THR A 39 -38.55 24.80 -18.63
N SER A 40 -39.62 24.55 -17.87
CA SER A 40 -39.64 23.56 -16.80
C SER A 40 -39.79 22.12 -17.29
N TYR A 41 -40.27 21.85 -18.51
CA TYR A 41 -40.24 20.49 -19.07
C TYR A 41 -40.14 20.46 -20.58
N GLN A 42 -39.27 19.59 -21.09
CA GLN A 42 -38.96 19.43 -22.50
C GLN A 42 -38.80 17.94 -22.84
N CYS A 43 -39.21 17.57 -24.05
CA CYS A 43 -39.06 16.22 -24.56
C CYS A 43 -38.71 16.28 -26.04
N TYR A 44 -37.72 15.49 -26.45
CA TYR A 44 -37.25 15.42 -27.83
C TYR A 44 -37.39 13.99 -28.32
N GLU A 45 -37.87 13.84 -29.56
CA GLU A 45 -38.02 12.55 -30.23
C GLU A 45 -36.98 12.37 -31.34
N ASN A 46 -36.68 11.12 -31.69
CA ASN A 46 -35.92 10.80 -32.90
C ASN A 46 -36.82 10.80 -34.16
N THR A 47 -36.25 10.50 -35.33
CA THR A 47 -36.99 10.42 -36.61
C THR A 47 -38.05 9.31 -36.65
N ASN A 48 -38.04 8.40 -35.67
CA ASN A 48 -39.02 7.31 -35.52
C ASN A 48 -40.14 7.67 -34.53
N ASN A 49 -40.21 8.92 -34.05
CA ASN A 49 -41.15 9.40 -33.03
C ASN A 49 -41.00 8.71 -31.66
N GLU A 50 -39.79 8.23 -31.33
CA GLU A 50 -39.47 7.70 -30.00
C GLU A 50 -38.83 8.79 -29.15
N ALA A 51 -39.26 8.95 -27.91
CA ALA A 51 -38.65 9.91 -26.99
C ALA A 51 -37.20 9.50 -26.66
N ILE A 52 -36.26 10.39 -26.96
CA ILE A 52 -34.81 10.18 -26.74
C ILE A 52 -34.26 11.07 -25.64
N SER A 53 -34.89 12.21 -25.35
CA SER A 53 -34.49 13.10 -24.26
C SER A 53 -35.71 13.59 -23.51
N LEU A 54 -35.67 13.50 -22.18
CA LEU A 54 -36.71 14.00 -21.29
C LEU A 54 -36.08 14.87 -20.21
N GLU A 55 -36.55 16.11 -20.08
CA GLU A 55 -36.09 17.09 -19.10
C GLU A 55 -37.30 17.60 -18.31
N LEU A 56 -37.27 17.45 -16.99
CA LEU A 56 -38.31 17.85 -16.04
C LEU A 56 -37.62 18.61 -14.88
N LEU A 57 -37.72 19.93 -14.87
CA LEU A 57 -37.04 20.82 -13.93
C LEU A 57 -38.06 21.57 -13.06
N ASP A 58 -38.04 21.29 -11.76
CA ASP A 58 -38.87 21.96 -10.75
C ASP A 58 -40.38 21.87 -11.05
N VAL A 59 -40.81 20.70 -11.54
CA VAL A 59 -42.21 20.39 -11.88
C VAL A 59 -42.91 19.60 -10.78
N ASP A 60 -44.18 19.91 -10.55
CA ASP A 60 -45.05 19.14 -9.67
C ASP A 60 -45.53 17.88 -10.40
N LEU A 61 -45.11 16.71 -9.93
CA LEU A 61 -45.48 15.40 -10.48
C LEU A 61 -46.50 14.65 -9.61
N SER A 62 -47.02 15.27 -8.54
CA SER A 62 -47.91 14.62 -7.56
C SER A 62 -49.21 14.07 -8.15
N ASN A 63 -49.66 14.65 -9.26
CA ASN A 63 -50.89 14.27 -9.96
C ASN A 63 -50.64 13.29 -11.12
N GLY A 64 -49.39 12.88 -11.36
CA GLY A 64 -48.97 12.06 -12.49
C GLY A 64 -48.43 10.70 -12.11
N ASN A 65 -48.39 9.78 -13.07
CA ASN A 65 -47.71 8.50 -12.95
C ASN A 65 -46.24 8.62 -13.41
N VAL A 66 -45.31 8.66 -12.45
CA VAL A 66 -43.86 8.75 -12.74
C VAL A 66 -43.27 7.46 -13.33
N ASP A 67 -43.94 6.30 -13.21
CA ASP A 67 -43.46 5.04 -13.81
C ASP A 67 -43.38 5.13 -15.34
N VAL A 68 -44.17 6.02 -15.98
CA VAL A 68 -44.13 6.21 -17.44
C VAL A 68 -42.74 6.58 -17.96
N ILE A 69 -41.92 7.24 -17.13
CA ILE A 69 -40.53 7.57 -17.47
C ILE A 69 -39.74 6.28 -17.73
N PHE A 70 -39.91 5.28 -16.86
CA PHE A 70 -39.19 4.00 -16.90
C PHE A 70 -39.79 3.01 -17.91
N GLU A 71 -41.03 3.24 -18.35
CA GLU A 71 -41.68 2.53 -19.46
C GLU A 71 -41.22 3.02 -20.85
N THR A 72 -40.26 3.96 -20.92
CA THR A 72 -39.77 4.58 -22.17
C THR A 72 -38.34 4.14 -22.51
N PRO A 73 -38.12 2.91 -23.00
CA PRO A 73 -36.77 2.32 -23.15
C PRO A 73 -35.89 3.01 -24.21
N SER A 74 -36.47 3.88 -25.04
CA SER A 74 -35.77 4.66 -26.06
C SER A 74 -34.98 5.86 -25.51
N LEU A 75 -35.17 6.22 -24.24
CA LEU A 75 -34.51 7.38 -23.65
C LEU A 75 -32.98 7.22 -23.63
N GLU A 76 -32.29 8.23 -24.14
CA GLU A 76 -30.84 8.40 -24.11
C GLU A 76 -30.41 9.45 -23.08
N ILE A 77 -31.23 10.48 -22.85
CA ILE A 77 -30.96 11.57 -21.91
C ILE A 77 -32.14 11.74 -20.96
N LEU A 78 -31.88 11.74 -19.66
CA LEU A 78 -32.88 12.00 -18.62
C LEU A 78 -32.38 13.07 -17.66
N LYS A 79 -33.13 14.18 -17.55
CA LYS A 79 -32.87 15.24 -16.57
C LYS A 79 -34.07 15.45 -15.66
N LEU A 80 -33.86 15.37 -14.36
CA LEU A 80 -34.89 15.56 -13.32
C LEU A 80 -34.37 16.51 -12.24
N SER A 81 -35.09 17.59 -11.93
CA SER A 81 -34.81 18.40 -10.74
C SER A 81 -36.05 18.67 -9.90
N SER A 82 -35.86 18.70 -8.57
CA SER A 82 -36.84 19.10 -7.56
C SER A 82 -38.25 18.54 -7.80
N SER A 83 -38.44 17.24 -7.53
CA SER A 83 -39.76 16.59 -7.55
C SER A 83 -40.33 16.46 -6.14
N ASN A 84 -41.65 16.56 -6.03
CA ASN A 84 -42.40 16.23 -4.81
C ASN A 84 -42.81 14.75 -4.73
N VAL A 85 -42.43 13.95 -5.72
CA VAL A 85 -42.68 12.50 -5.81
C VAL A 85 -41.36 11.73 -5.78
N LEU A 86 -41.37 10.56 -5.13
CA LEU A 86 -40.24 9.63 -5.11
C LEU A 86 -40.04 9.01 -6.49
N ILE A 87 -38.81 9.07 -6.99
CA ILE A 87 -38.42 8.45 -8.26
C ILE A 87 -38.05 6.96 -8.02
N PRO A 88 -38.71 6.00 -8.69
CA PRO A 88 -38.41 4.58 -8.56
C PRO A 88 -36.95 4.19 -8.89
N ASN A 89 -36.38 3.22 -8.18
CA ASN A 89 -35.09 2.60 -8.50
C ASN A 89 -35.23 1.58 -9.66
N LYS A 90 -35.63 2.06 -10.85
CA LYS A 90 -35.90 1.25 -12.05
C LYS A 90 -35.08 1.69 -13.28
N PHE A 91 -33.95 2.36 -13.09
CA PHE A 91 -33.14 2.88 -14.20
C PHE A 91 -32.70 1.80 -15.21
N ASN A 92 -32.60 0.54 -14.77
CA ASN A 92 -32.29 -0.59 -15.65
C ASN A 92 -33.39 -0.91 -16.69
N GLU A 93 -34.57 -0.31 -16.59
CA GLU A 93 -35.63 -0.38 -17.63
C GLU A 93 -35.36 0.58 -18.80
N LEU A 94 -34.34 1.43 -18.67
CA LEU A 94 -33.92 2.43 -19.65
C LEU A 94 -32.51 2.10 -20.22
N PRO A 95 -32.36 0.99 -20.96
CA PRO A 95 -31.05 0.44 -21.35
C PRO A 95 -30.27 1.34 -22.32
N ASN A 96 -30.91 2.34 -22.92
CA ASN A 96 -30.30 3.26 -23.89
C ASN A 96 -29.74 4.54 -23.26
N LEU A 97 -29.90 4.75 -21.95
CA LEU A 97 -29.42 5.95 -21.30
C LEU A 97 -27.90 6.13 -21.43
N VAL A 98 -27.53 7.30 -21.92
CA VAL A 98 -26.16 7.81 -22.08
C VAL A 98 -25.89 8.90 -21.05
N GLU A 99 -26.89 9.72 -20.72
CA GLU A 99 -26.75 10.84 -19.79
C GLU A 99 -27.89 10.88 -18.77
N ILE A 100 -27.53 10.94 -17.47
CA ILE A 100 -28.47 11.07 -16.37
C ILE A 100 -28.10 12.28 -15.53
N PHE A 101 -29.04 13.22 -15.37
CA PHE A 101 -28.90 14.40 -14.55
C PHE A 101 -30.02 14.51 -13.53
N ILE A 102 -29.74 14.17 -12.29
CA ILE A 102 -30.70 14.26 -11.20
C ILE A 102 -30.20 15.25 -10.16
N SER A 103 -31.09 16.16 -9.73
CA SER A 103 -30.75 17.11 -8.68
C SER A 103 -31.93 17.46 -7.76
N ASN A 104 -31.64 17.77 -6.49
CA ASN A 104 -32.65 18.20 -5.51
C ASN A 104 -33.82 17.21 -5.31
N ILE A 105 -33.59 15.90 -5.51
CA ILE A 105 -34.55 14.83 -5.22
C ILE A 105 -34.06 14.07 -4.00
N ASN A 106 -34.92 13.91 -3.00
CA ASN A 106 -34.57 13.19 -1.76
C ASN A 106 -34.74 11.68 -1.96
N TYR A 107 -33.62 10.96 -1.99
CA TYR A 107 -33.61 9.50 -2.03
C TYR A 107 -33.21 8.95 -0.66
N GLU A 108 -33.85 7.86 -0.22
CA GLU A 108 -33.41 7.15 1.00
C GLU A 108 -32.08 6.42 0.79
N GLN A 109 -31.87 5.88 -0.42
CA GLN A 109 -30.66 5.17 -0.81
C GLN A 109 -30.33 5.46 -2.27
N PHE A 110 -29.05 5.40 -2.63
CA PHE A 110 -28.61 5.60 -4.00
C PHE A 110 -29.21 4.50 -4.91
N PRO A 111 -29.82 4.86 -6.05
CA PRO A 111 -30.52 3.90 -6.91
C PRO A 111 -29.50 3.00 -7.62
N ASP A 112 -29.29 1.79 -7.09
CA ASP A 112 -28.26 0.89 -7.58
C ASP A 112 -28.55 0.31 -8.99
N SER A 113 -29.77 0.48 -9.50
CA SER A 113 -30.12 0.10 -10.88
C SER A 113 -29.37 0.89 -11.95
N VAL A 114 -28.86 2.10 -11.66
CA VAL A 114 -28.05 2.88 -12.62
C VAL A 114 -26.76 2.16 -13.01
N PHE A 115 -26.25 1.30 -12.13
CA PHE A 115 -25.02 0.53 -12.36
C PHE A 115 -25.22 -0.67 -13.30
N LYS A 116 -26.38 -0.79 -13.94
CA LYS A 116 -26.66 -1.78 -15.00
C LYS A 116 -26.65 -1.16 -16.40
N LEU A 117 -26.39 0.15 -16.52
CA LEU A 117 -26.50 0.91 -17.76
C LEU A 117 -25.17 0.97 -18.52
N GLU A 118 -24.88 -0.03 -19.34
CA GLU A 118 -23.60 -0.18 -20.03
C GLU A 118 -23.24 0.99 -20.98
N LYS A 119 -24.23 1.75 -21.47
CA LYS A 119 -24.04 2.88 -22.38
C LYS A 119 -23.79 4.22 -21.67
N LEU A 120 -23.90 4.27 -20.35
CA LEU A 120 -23.86 5.49 -19.57
C LEU A 120 -22.48 6.17 -19.66
N LYS A 121 -22.47 7.46 -20.02
CA LYS A 121 -21.28 8.31 -20.13
C LYS A 121 -21.27 9.44 -19.10
N GLU A 122 -22.42 10.03 -18.81
CA GLU A 122 -22.54 11.08 -17.80
C GLU A 122 -23.55 10.69 -16.72
N LEU A 123 -23.13 10.75 -15.46
CA LEU A 123 -23.96 10.46 -14.29
C LEU A 123 -23.88 11.62 -13.30
N SER A 124 -25.02 12.24 -13.00
CA SER A 124 -25.11 13.34 -12.04
C SER A 124 -26.23 13.10 -11.03
N PHE A 125 -25.89 13.17 -9.76
CA PHE A 125 -26.81 13.12 -8.61
C PHE A 125 -26.41 14.20 -7.60
N ASN A 126 -26.82 15.44 -7.85
CA ASN A 126 -26.44 16.58 -7.03
C ASN A 126 -27.52 16.93 -6.00
N ASN A 127 -27.14 17.34 -4.79
CA ASN A 127 -28.09 17.75 -3.75
C ASN A 127 -29.17 16.69 -3.43
N CYS A 128 -28.83 15.40 -3.48
CA CYS A 128 -29.77 14.29 -3.23
C CYS A 128 -29.70 13.73 -1.80
N GLY A 129 -28.85 14.30 -0.94
CA GLY A 129 -28.73 13.94 0.47
C GLY A 129 -27.98 12.64 0.75
N PHE A 130 -27.32 12.05 -0.26
CA PHE A 130 -26.65 10.75 -0.12
C PHE A 130 -25.46 10.77 0.84
N THR A 131 -25.33 9.72 1.64
CA THR A 131 -24.18 9.49 2.53
C THR A 131 -23.19 8.46 1.97
N SER A 132 -23.66 7.56 1.10
CA SER A 132 -22.87 6.49 0.49
C SER A 132 -23.40 6.13 -0.89
N ILE A 133 -22.53 5.63 -1.77
CA ILE A 133 -22.87 5.13 -3.10
C ILE A 133 -22.40 3.65 -3.20
N PRO A 134 -23.21 2.74 -3.76
CA PRO A 134 -22.87 1.32 -3.87
C PRO A 134 -21.56 1.06 -4.62
N ASP A 135 -20.82 0.04 -4.17
CA ASP A 135 -19.58 -0.41 -4.81
C ASP A 135 -19.90 -1.33 -6.02
N LYS A 136 -20.48 -0.75 -7.08
CA LYS A 136 -21.02 -1.49 -8.24
C LYS A 136 -20.66 -0.88 -9.60
N PHE A 137 -19.56 -0.12 -9.73
CA PHE A 137 -19.22 0.55 -10.99
C PHE A 137 -18.80 -0.37 -12.16
N ASN A 138 -18.69 -1.69 -11.91
CA ASN A 138 -18.12 -2.69 -12.82
C ASN A 138 -18.82 -2.81 -14.19
N ASN A 139 -20.10 -2.42 -14.31
CA ASN A 139 -20.83 -2.52 -15.60
C ASN A 139 -20.97 -1.18 -16.34
N ILE A 140 -20.57 -0.05 -15.77
CA ILE A 140 -20.69 1.29 -16.40
C ILE A 140 -19.33 1.82 -16.85
N LEU A 141 -18.55 0.96 -17.52
CA LEU A 141 -17.17 1.23 -17.92
C LEU A 141 -17.01 2.37 -18.93
N ASN A 142 -18.10 2.81 -19.56
CA ASN A 142 -18.13 3.93 -20.50
C ASN A 142 -18.27 5.30 -19.83
N LEU A 143 -18.40 5.36 -18.50
CA LEU A 143 -18.60 6.59 -17.76
C LEU A 143 -17.39 7.52 -17.89
N THR A 144 -17.60 8.73 -18.40
CA THR A 144 -16.60 9.78 -18.58
C THR A 144 -16.74 10.91 -17.56
N THR A 145 -17.96 11.16 -17.08
CA THR A 145 -18.27 12.25 -16.15
C THR A 145 -19.15 11.78 -15.00
N LEU A 146 -18.74 12.06 -13.76
CA LEU A 146 -19.50 11.78 -12.55
C LEU A 146 -19.65 13.04 -11.69
N ARG A 147 -20.89 13.46 -11.39
CA ARG A 147 -21.18 14.63 -10.56
C ARG A 147 -22.01 14.23 -9.34
N LEU A 148 -21.49 14.54 -8.16
CA LEU A 148 -22.00 14.14 -6.85
C LEU A 148 -21.99 15.32 -5.85
N SER A 149 -22.06 16.54 -6.36
CA SER A 149 -21.92 17.76 -5.57
C SER A 149 -23.12 17.99 -4.65
N GLY A 150 -22.90 18.55 -3.46
CA GLY A 150 -23.96 18.91 -2.51
C GLY A 150 -24.60 17.73 -1.78
N ASN A 151 -23.88 16.63 -1.62
CA ASN A 151 -24.33 15.46 -0.85
C ASN A 151 -23.62 15.42 0.53
N LYS A 152 -23.67 14.25 1.18
CA LYS A 152 -23.07 13.98 2.50
C LYS A 152 -22.06 12.83 2.43
N PHE A 153 -21.40 12.63 1.29
CA PHE A 153 -20.43 11.55 1.12
C PHE A 153 -19.20 11.77 2.00
N GLU A 154 -18.77 10.73 2.73
CA GLU A 154 -17.46 10.72 3.41
C GLU A 154 -16.36 10.13 2.51
N PHE A 155 -16.71 9.14 1.69
CA PHE A 155 -15.80 8.41 0.80
C PHE A 155 -16.51 8.01 -0.50
N LEU A 156 -15.73 7.79 -1.56
CA LEU A 156 -16.19 7.11 -2.78
C LEU A 156 -15.78 5.63 -2.71
N PRO A 157 -16.58 4.71 -3.29
CA PRO A 157 -16.32 3.28 -3.28
C PRO A 157 -15.14 2.92 -4.20
N ARG A 158 -14.54 1.75 -4.00
CA ARG A 158 -13.30 1.37 -4.69
C ARG A 158 -13.49 1.16 -6.19
N SER A 159 -14.62 0.60 -6.62
CA SER A 159 -14.88 0.33 -8.04
C SER A 159 -14.88 1.60 -8.92
N ILE A 160 -14.98 2.80 -8.33
CA ILE A 160 -14.83 4.06 -9.09
C ILE A 160 -13.44 4.20 -9.73
N TYR A 161 -12.40 3.62 -9.11
CA TYR A 161 -11.02 3.65 -9.60
C TYR A 161 -10.79 2.67 -10.76
N GLU A 162 -11.76 1.81 -11.07
CA GLU A 162 -11.71 0.87 -12.20
C GLU A 162 -12.25 1.48 -13.49
N LEU A 163 -12.90 2.66 -13.41
CA LEU A 163 -13.45 3.38 -14.55
C LEU A 163 -12.35 4.08 -15.36
N LYS A 164 -11.75 3.34 -16.29
CA LYS A 164 -10.64 3.81 -17.15
C LYS A 164 -11.00 5.01 -18.05
N ASN A 165 -12.27 5.20 -18.35
CA ASN A 165 -12.76 6.28 -19.22
C ASN A 165 -13.18 7.53 -18.44
N LEU A 166 -13.16 7.49 -17.10
CA LEU A 166 -13.63 8.59 -16.27
C LEU A 166 -12.61 9.73 -16.28
N THR A 167 -13.01 10.90 -16.79
CA THR A 167 -12.15 12.08 -16.94
C THR A 167 -12.54 13.22 -16.00
N THR A 168 -13.78 13.25 -15.52
CA THR A 168 -14.31 14.33 -14.69
C THR A 168 -15.06 13.79 -13.48
N ILE A 169 -14.69 14.24 -12.28
CA ILE A 169 -15.43 14.02 -11.04
C ILE A 169 -15.69 15.36 -10.35
N GLU A 170 -16.96 15.69 -10.11
CA GLU A 170 -17.36 16.87 -9.34
C GLU A 170 -17.99 16.43 -8.01
N ILE A 171 -17.32 16.68 -6.89
CA ILE A 171 -17.80 16.27 -5.55
C ILE A 171 -17.84 17.44 -4.56
N ASN A 172 -17.92 18.67 -5.07
CA ASN A 172 -17.98 19.89 -4.28
C ASN A 172 -19.12 19.85 -3.25
N ARG A 173 -19.01 20.60 -2.15
CA ARG A 173 -20.06 20.70 -1.13
C ARG A 173 -20.47 19.35 -0.49
N ASN A 174 -19.49 18.49 -0.23
CA ASN A 174 -19.63 17.31 0.64
C ASN A 174 -18.84 17.55 1.93
N PRO A 175 -19.47 18.02 3.03
CA PRO A 175 -18.77 18.62 4.18
C PRO A 175 -17.85 17.66 4.94
N ASN A 176 -18.10 16.36 4.86
CA ASN A 176 -17.34 15.33 5.57
C ASN A 176 -16.46 14.48 4.62
N PHE A 177 -16.28 14.90 3.37
CA PHE A 177 -15.53 14.12 2.39
C PHE A 177 -14.04 14.05 2.73
N LYS A 178 -13.49 12.84 2.82
CA LYS A 178 -12.11 12.54 3.21
C LYS A 178 -11.34 11.76 2.14
N GLY A 179 -11.92 11.61 0.94
CA GLY A 179 -11.31 10.85 -0.16
C GLY A 179 -10.13 11.57 -0.82
N LEU A 180 -9.14 10.80 -1.28
CA LEU A 180 -7.97 11.28 -2.03
C LEU A 180 -8.39 11.82 -3.41
N ALA A 181 -7.65 12.81 -3.92
CA ALA A 181 -7.83 13.33 -5.28
C ALA A 181 -7.60 12.22 -6.31
N LEU A 182 -8.54 12.06 -7.24
CA LEU A 182 -8.41 11.13 -8.36
C LEU A 182 -7.50 11.76 -9.42
N ASN A 183 -6.46 11.05 -9.87
CA ASN A 183 -5.55 11.54 -10.92
C ASN A 183 -5.63 10.59 -12.13
N PRO A 184 -5.67 11.07 -13.39
CA PRO A 184 -5.77 12.44 -13.89
C PRO A 184 -7.23 12.81 -14.16
N VAL A 185 -8.10 12.61 -13.17
CA VAL A 185 -9.50 13.03 -13.28
C VAL A 185 -9.56 14.47 -12.78
N ILE A 186 -10.17 15.37 -13.54
CA ILE A 186 -10.43 16.73 -13.05
C ILE A 186 -11.35 16.59 -11.85
N THR A 187 -10.77 16.66 -10.65
CA THR A 187 -11.49 16.61 -9.39
C THR A 187 -11.65 18.04 -8.90
N THR A 188 -12.87 18.59 -8.98
CA THR A 188 -13.16 19.88 -8.33
C THR A 188 -13.67 19.60 -6.91
N VAL A 189 -12.92 20.10 -5.91
CA VAL A 189 -13.30 20.08 -4.49
C VAL A 189 -13.12 21.48 -3.92
N ASN A 190 -14.15 22.29 -3.99
CA ASN A 190 -14.22 23.59 -3.32
C ASN A 190 -15.07 23.43 -2.04
N ASN A 191 -14.40 23.48 -0.89
CA ASN A 191 -15.01 23.45 0.44
C ASN A 191 -15.10 24.86 1.06
N GLU A 192 -15.60 25.83 0.30
CA GLU A 192 -15.91 27.16 0.85
C GLU A 192 -17.43 27.33 0.93
N GLU A 193 -17.91 27.58 2.15
CA GLU A 193 -19.26 28.10 2.40
C GLU A 193 -19.33 29.56 1.92
N HIS A 194 -19.55 29.75 0.63
CA HIS A 194 -20.07 31.03 0.15
C HIS A 194 -21.58 31.05 0.34
N LYS A 195 -22.04 31.90 1.26
CA LYS A 195 -23.45 32.32 1.37
C LYS A 195 -23.94 32.67 -0.03
N LEU A 196 -25.04 32.03 -0.42
CA LEU A 196 -25.80 32.35 -1.63
C LEU A 196 -26.31 33.80 -1.50
N GLU A 197 -25.63 34.74 -2.13
CA GLU A 197 -26.27 35.95 -2.64
C GLU A 197 -26.40 35.78 -4.16
N SER A 198 -27.65 35.79 -4.59
CA SER A 198 -28.10 35.86 -5.97
C SER A 198 -27.32 36.92 -6.75
N ASN A 199 -26.72 36.57 -7.88
CA ASN A 199 -26.57 37.51 -8.99
C ASN A 199 -26.36 36.80 -10.33
N GLU A 200 -27.02 37.39 -11.31
CA GLU A 200 -27.34 36.92 -12.65
C GLU A 200 -26.11 36.73 -13.55
N PHE A 201 -26.18 35.72 -14.43
CA PHE A 201 -25.25 35.53 -15.54
C PHE A 201 -25.31 36.73 -16.50
N LYS A 202 -24.20 37.48 -16.61
CA LYS A 202 -23.95 38.38 -17.73
C LYS A 202 -22.87 37.82 -18.65
N ASN A 203 -23.24 37.73 -19.92
CA ASN A 203 -22.44 37.40 -21.08
C ASN A 203 -21.15 38.23 -21.19
N ASN A 204 -20.10 37.64 -21.78
CA ASN A 204 -19.37 38.29 -22.86
C ASN A 204 -18.54 37.29 -23.69
N GLU A 205 -18.80 37.31 -24.99
CA GLU A 205 -18.01 36.74 -26.08
C GLU A 205 -16.77 37.61 -26.35
N ASN A 206 -15.63 37.00 -26.72
CA ASN A 206 -15.09 37.06 -28.10
C ASN A 206 -13.62 36.63 -28.27
N SER A 207 -13.39 36.05 -29.45
CA SER A 207 -12.18 36.08 -30.31
C SER A 207 -11.06 35.03 -30.15
N ASN A 208 -11.21 33.95 -30.93
CA ASN A 208 -10.36 33.46 -32.04
C ASN A 208 -8.82 33.65 -32.01
N THR A 209 -8.06 32.58 -32.29
CA THR A 209 -7.60 32.26 -33.68
C THR A 209 -6.73 30.98 -33.77
N ASN A 210 -7.11 30.12 -34.74
CA ASN A 210 -6.34 29.31 -35.71
C ASN A 210 -5.03 28.59 -35.30
N LEU A 211 -4.95 27.28 -35.57
CA LEU A 211 -4.40 26.75 -36.83
C LEU A 211 -4.57 25.21 -36.94
N GLU A 212 -4.65 24.80 -38.20
CA GLU A 212 -5.17 23.57 -38.79
C GLU A 212 -4.11 22.48 -39.11
N ASN A 213 -4.62 21.26 -39.36
CA ASN A 213 -4.18 20.22 -40.33
C ASN A 213 -2.85 19.46 -40.15
N ASN A 214 -2.93 18.13 -40.02
CA ASN A 214 -2.83 17.23 -41.20
C ASN A 214 -3.00 15.74 -40.86
N GLU A 215 -3.82 15.06 -41.67
CA GLU A 215 -3.93 13.61 -41.80
C GLU A 215 -2.90 13.03 -42.78
N ASN A 216 -2.65 11.71 -42.62
CA ASN A 216 -2.45 10.67 -43.65
C ASN A 216 -1.15 9.85 -43.50
N PHE A 217 -1.26 8.52 -43.30
CA PHE A 217 -1.27 7.51 -44.38
C PHE A 217 -1.27 6.06 -43.83
N ARG A 218 -1.85 5.16 -44.63
CA ARG A 218 -2.15 3.74 -44.40
C ARG A 218 -1.03 2.78 -44.85
N ASN A 219 -1.03 1.59 -44.22
CA ASN A 219 -0.76 0.22 -44.70
C ASN A 219 0.63 -0.21 -45.20
N ALA A 220 1.12 -1.31 -44.60
CA ALA A 220 1.60 -2.49 -45.33
C ALA A 220 1.57 -3.73 -44.40
N GLU A 221 0.92 -4.81 -44.87
CA GLU A 221 0.95 -6.16 -44.31
C GLU A 221 2.21 -6.89 -44.79
N ASP A 222 2.80 -7.77 -43.96
CA ASP A 222 3.43 -9.01 -44.44
C ASP A 222 3.57 -10.04 -43.31
N GLN A 223 3.56 -11.31 -43.74
CA GLN A 223 3.13 -12.51 -43.02
C GLN A 223 4.14 -13.10 -42.02
N GLN A 224 3.60 -13.85 -41.05
CA GLN A 224 4.29 -14.58 -39.95
C GLN A 224 5.32 -15.63 -40.43
N PRO A 225 6.17 -16.11 -39.49
CA PRO A 225 5.85 -17.43 -38.92
C PRO A 225 5.84 -17.43 -37.38
N LEU A 226 5.00 -18.31 -36.84
CA LEU A 226 4.82 -18.61 -35.42
C LEU A 226 6.16 -18.82 -34.69
N ASP A 227 6.39 -18.04 -33.64
CA ASP A 227 7.35 -18.38 -32.59
C ASP A 227 6.65 -18.37 -31.23
N ASN A 228 6.59 -19.55 -30.61
CA ASN A 228 5.91 -19.84 -29.35
C ASN A 228 6.74 -19.31 -28.16
N ASN A 229 6.87 -17.99 -28.04
CA ASN A 229 7.46 -17.34 -26.88
C ASN A 229 6.79 -16.00 -26.57
N THR A 230 5.44 -15.99 -26.54
CA THR A 230 4.70 -14.93 -25.89
C THR A 230 5.02 -14.99 -24.40
N LYS A 231 6.05 -14.25 -23.99
CA LYS A 231 6.25 -13.83 -22.60
C LYS A 231 4.92 -13.28 -22.11
N MET A 232 4.23 -14.08 -21.31
CA MET A 232 3.16 -13.64 -20.44
C MET A 232 3.72 -12.56 -19.50
N THR A 233 3.65 -11.29 -19.91
CA THR A 233 3.84 -10.16 -19.00
C THR A 233 2.55 -9.95 -18.21
N PHE A 234 2.29 -10.83 -17.23
CA PHE A 234 1.22 -10.61 -16.25
C PHE A 234 1.75 -9.81 -15.05
N THR A 235 1.19 -8.58 -14.93
CA THR A 235 0.76 -7.89 -13.70
C THR A 235 1.70 -7.62 -12.51
N ALA A 236 2.93 -8.15 -12.44
CA ALA A 236 3.86 -7.83 -11.33
C ALA A 236 4.43 -6.40 -11.37
N ASN A 237 4.11 -5.64 -12.42
CA ASN A 237 4.84 -4.45 -12.86
C ASN A 237 4.13 -3.11 -12.60
N SER A 238 2.99 -3.09 -11.90
CA SER A 238 2.20 -1.85 -11.74
C SER A 238 2.86 -0.83 -10.80
N ASN A 239 3.52 -1.28 -9.72
CA ASN A 239 4.22 -0.41 -8.77
C ASN A 239 5.40 0.28 -9.44
N TYR A 240 6.25 -0.52 -10.06
CA TYR A 240 7.43 -0.07 -10.77
C TYR A 240 7.05 0.87 -11.91
N LYS A 241 6.00 0.54 -12.68
CA LYS A 241 5.48 1.43 -13.73
C LYS A 241 4.99 2.77 -13.19
N LYS A 242 4.31 2.81 -12.04
CA LYS A 242 3.89 4.08 -11.40
C LYS A 242 5.08 4.91 -10.92
N ILE A 243 6.10 4.27 -10.35
CA ILE A 243 7.34 4.94 -9.92
C ILE A 243 8.09 5.47 -11.13
N ASP A 244 8.17 4.72 -12.23
CA ASP A 244 8.79 5.15 -13.49
C ASP A 244 8.07 6.38 -14.07
N GLU A 245 6.73 6.37 -14.12
CA GLU A 245 5.92 7.49 -14.57
C GLU A 245 6.10 8.75 -13.70
N LEU A 246 6.16 8.57 -12.37
CA LEU A 246 6.42 9.65 -11.42
C LEU A 246 7.85 10.19 -11.59
N SER A 247 8.84 9.30 -11.70
CA SER A 247 10.25 9.63 -11.91
C SER A 247 10.44 10.44 -13.18
N TYR A 248 9.84 9.99 -14.28
CA TYR A 248 9.85 10.72 -15.56
C TYR A 248 9.23 12.12 -15.42
N SER A 249 8.06 12.21 -14.79
CA SER A 249 7.34 13.48 -14.61
C SER A 249 8.14 14.47 -13.74
N LEU A 250 8.79 13.98 -12.68
CA LEU A 250 9.60 14.80 -11.80
C LEU A 250 10.91 15.25 -12.47
N LYS A 251 11.60 14.38 -13.21
CA LYS A 251 12.78 14.78 -14.02
C LYS A 251 12.42 15.85 -15.04
N LYS A 252 11.26 15.70 -15.71
CA LYS A 252 10.75 16.73 -16.63
C LYS A 252 10.53 18.06 -15.93
N ALA A 253 9.86 18.05 -14.77
CA ALA A 253 9.66 19.26 -13.99
C ALA A 253 10.99 19.91 -13.57
N ILE A 254 11.96 19.11 -13.07
CA ILE A 254 13.28 19.60 -12.67
C ILE A 254 14.00 20.38 -13.78
N ASN A 255 13.83 19.97 -15.05
CA ASN A 255 14.47 20.65 -16.17
C ASN A 255 14.01 22.10 -16.34
N GLU A 256 12.79 22.43 -15.93
CA GLU A 256 12.17 23.75 -16.09
C GLU A 256 12.64 24.77 -15.03
N TYR A 257 13.30 24.33 -13.95
CA TYR A 257 13.67 25.19 -12.82
C TYR A 257 15.18 25.17 -12.55
N ASN A 258 15.71 26.27 -12.01
CA ASN A 258 17.14 26.38 -11.69
C ASN A 258 17.45 25.96 -10.26
N VAL A 259 16.48 26.11 -9.36
CA VAL A 259 16.61 25.74 -7.95
C VAL A 259 15.63 24.63 -7.63
N ILE A 260 16.13 23.51 -7.12
CA ILE A 260 15.31 22.39 -6.64
C ILE A 260 15.39 22.37 -5.13
N SER A 261 14.24 22.49 -4.49
CA SER A 261 14.09 22.38 -3.04
C SER A 261 13.48 21.04 -2.69
N PHE A 262 14.03 20.35 -1.69
CA PHE A 262 13.47 19.09 -1.19
C PHE A 262 13.05 19.21 0.28
N ASP A 263 11.94 18.57 0.63
CA ASP A 263 11.69 18.15 2.01
C ASP A 263 12.54 16.93 2.40
N ILE A 264 12.66 16.64 3.70
CA ILE A 264 13.47 15.55 4.23
C ILE A 264 12.65 14.28 4.39
N PHE A 265 11.75 14.21 5.36
CA PHE A 265 11.11 12.94 5.74
C PHE A 265 9.93 12.60 4.85
N ASP A 266 9.78 11.32 4.53
CA ASP A 266 8.88 10.80 3.49
C ASP A 266 9.15 11.36 2.07
N THR A 267 10.21 12.16 1.90
CA THR A 267 10.67 12.71 0.61
C THR A 267 12.08 12.21 0.28
N LEU A 268 13.13 12.80 0.86
CA LEU A 268 14.51 12.32 0.71
C LEU A 268 14.78 11.06 1.54
N LEU A 269 14.22 11.00 2.75
CA LEU A 269 14.45 9.94 3.71
C LEU A 269 13.14 9.26 4.08
N VAL A 270 13.18 7.94 4.19
CA VAL A 270 12.07 7.12 4.71
C VAL A 270 12.53 6.36 5.94
N ARG A 271 11.61 6.18 6.89
CA ARG A 271 11.86 5.37 8.09
C ARG A 271 11.47 3.92 7.84
N SER A 272 12.10 2.99 8.54
CA SER A 272 11.67 1.58 8.63
C SER A 272 10.42 1.39 9.50
N TYR A 273 9.53 2.38 9.56
CA TYR A 273 8.25 2.38 10.27
C TYR A 273 7.17 2.97 9.36
N VAL A 274 5.91 2.56 9.57
CA VAL A 274 4.78 3.18 8.88
C VAL A 274 4.48 4.58 9.42
N ARG A 275 4.56 4.78 10.74
CA ARG A 275 4.29 6.07 11.39
C ARG A 275 5.50 6.56 12.17
N PRO A 276 5.81 7.86 12.18
CA PRO A 276 6.90 8.41 13.00
C PRO A 276 6.78 8.10 14.50
N VAL A 277 5.56 8.08 15.04
CA VAL A 277 5.29 7.77 16.46
C VAL A 277 5.69 6.34 16.86
N ASP A 278 5.76 5.42 15.89
CA ASP A 278 6.09 4.02 16.15
C ASP A 278 7.54 3.87 16.63
N LEU A 279 8.42 4.83 16.33
CA LEU A 279 9.77 4.89 16.90
C LEU A 279 9.72 4.98 18.44
N PHE A 280 8.83 5.79 19.00
CA PHE A 280 8.73 5.96 20.46
C PHE A 280 8.14 4.71 21.13
N ILE A 281 7.13 4.10 20.48
CA ILE A 281 6.56 2.82 20.92
C ILE A 281 7.64 1.74 20.94
N HIS A 282 8.46 1.69 19.89
CA HIS A 282 9.56 0.76 19.81
C HIS A 282 10.59 1.00 20.91
N MET A 283 10.97 2.26 21.15
CA MET A 283 11.87 2.65 22.26
C MET A 283 11.35 2.18 23.62
N GLU A 284 10.05 2.36 23.88
CA GLU A 284 9.42 1.93 25.12
C GLU A 284 9.58 0.41 25.35
N GLN A 285 9.46 -0.39 24.29
CA GLN A 285 9.59 -1.84 24.34
C GLN A 285 11.04 -2.32 24.47
N ILE A 286 11.97 -1.77 23.67
CA ILE A 286 13.37 -2.21 23.68
C ILE A 286 14.10 -1.85 24.98
N TYR A 287 13.73 -0.72 25.60
CA TYR A 287 14.33 -0.27 26.86
C TYR A 287 13.48 -0.64 28.09
N ASN A 288 12.33 -1.28 27.90
CA ASN A 288 11.39 -1.67 28.95
C ASN A 288 11.03 -0.49 29.88
N VAL A 289 10.61 0.63 29.28
CA VAL A 289 10.37 1.93 29.96
C VAL A 289 8.91 2.36 29.82
N THR A 290 8.02 1.69 30.53
CA THR A 290 6.57 1.90 30.45
C THR A 290 6.15 3.38 30.60
N GLY A 291 5.33 3.84 29.65
CA GLY A 291 4.78 5.20 29.60
C GLY A 291 5.70 6.24 28.96
N PHE A 292 6.84 5.82 28.38
CA PHE A 292 7.76 6.74 27.68
C PHE A 292 7.08 7.38 26.47
N THR A 293 6.38 6.60 25.66
CA THR A 293 5.72 7.07 24.42
C THR A 293 4.78 8.23 24.72
N GLU A 294 3.90 8.05 25.70
CA GLU A 294 2.95 9.08 26.11
C GLU A 294 3.67 10.30 26.68
N ALA A 295 4.64 10.11 27.57
CA ALA A 295 5.40 11.21 28.16
C ALA A 295 6.16 12.04 27.10
N ARG A 296 6.79 11.38 26.12
CA ARG A 296 7.52 12.00 25.02
C ARG A 296 6.61 12.81 24.10
N MET A 297 5.43 12.28 23.78
CA MET A 297 4.42 13.00 22.99
C MET A 297 3.81 14.18 23.77
N MET A 298 3.56 14.00 25.06
CA MET A 298 3.03 15.05 25.93
C MET A 298 4.04 16.18 26.13
N ALA A 299 5.32 15.87 26.32
CA ALA A 299 6.39 16.87 26.43
C ALA A 299 6.42 17.77 25.20
N GLU A 300 6.46 17.18 24.00
CA GLU A 300 6.40 17.94 22.74
C GLU A 300 5.15 18.83 22.68
N ARG A 301 3.96 18.28 22.98
CA ARG A 301 2.72 19.06 22.98
C ARG A 301 2.75 20.22 23.97
N ARG A 302 3.32 20.02 25.17
CA ARG A 302 3.44 21.06 26.19
C ARG A 302 4.39 22.17 25.73
N VAL A 303 5.57 21.83 25.20
CA VAL A 303 6.50 22.83 24.67
C VAL A 303 5.86 23.63 23.54
N ARG A 304 5.23 22.95 22.55
CA ARG A 304 4.50 23.63 21.45
C ARG A 304 3.43 24.58 21.96
N LYS A 305 2.70 24.20 23.02
CA LYS A 305 1.67 25.04 23.64
C LYS A 305 2.29 26.23 24.38
N THR A 306 3.39 26.05 25.09
CA THR A 306 4.09 27.12 25.84
C THR A 306 4.66 28.18 24.91
N VAL A 307 5.20 27.78 23.75
CA VAL A 307 5.77 28.73 22.79
C VAL A 307 4.75 29.30 21.80
N GLN A 308 3.50 28.83 21.84
CA GLN A 308 2.45 29.23 20.91
C GLN A 308 2.27 30.76 20.91
N GLY A 309 2.39 31.38 19.74
CA GLY A 309 2.31 32.83 19.57
C GLY A 309 3.62 33.60 19.80
N THR A 310 4.69 32.94 20.27
CA THR A 310 6.03 33.53 20.40
C THR A 310 7.03 32.94 19.41
N LYS A 311 6.92 31.64 19.12
CA LYS A 311 7.73 30.90 18.14
C LYS A 311 6.80 30.02 17.31
N GLU A 312 7.19 29.70 16.07
CA GLU A 312 6.39 28.80 15.22
C GLU A 312 6.78 27.33 15.38
N ASP A 313 7.99 27.05 15.87
CA ASP A 313 8.47 25.68 16.09
C ASP A 313 9.25 25.54 17.41
N ILE A 314 9.78 24.34 17.66
CA ILE A 314 10.49 23.95 18.87
C ILE A 314 11.77 23.17 18.52
N LYS A 315 12.67 23.02 19.49
CA LYS A 315 13.88 22.22 19.39
C LYS A 315 13.74 20.89 20.13
N PHE A 316 14.49 19.90 19.66
CA PHE A 316 14.61 18.60 20.30
C PHE A 316 15.04 18.69 21.77
N ASP A 317 15.98 19.59 22.08
CA ASP A 317 16.47 19.80 23.45
C ASP A 317 15.36 20.33 24.36
N GLU A 318 14.53 21.27 23.88
CA GLU A 318 13.41 21.83 24.65
C GLU A 318 12.39 20.72 25.02
N ILE A 319 12.20 19.73 24.15
CA ILE A 319 11.32 18.58 24.44
C ILE A 319 11.90 17.73 25.58
N TYR A 320 13.21 17.45 25.55
CA TYR A 320 13.88 16.64 26.56
C TYR A 320 14.17 17.41 27.85
N GLU A 321 14.09 18.73 27.85
CA GLU A 321 14.07 19.54 29.06
C GLU A 321 12.71 19.44 29.77
N GLU A 322 11.61 19.41 29.02
CA GLU A 322 10.23 19.30 29.53
C GLU A 322 9.82 17.87 29.92
N ILE A 323 10.42 16.84 29.32
CA ILE A 323 10.08 15.44 29.62
C ILE A 323 10.41 15.09 31.08
N ASP A 324 9.64 14.16 31.65
CA ASP A 324 9.89 13.62 33.00
C ASP A 324 11.34 13.15 33.15
N GLU A 325 11.97 13.52 34.26
CA GLU A 325 13.38 13.27 34.58
C GLU A 325 13.77 11.80 34.37
N ARG A 326 12.86 10.87 34.65
CA ARG A 326 13.09 9.42 34.51
C ARG A 326 13.36 8.96 33.08
N TYR A 327 13.04 9.78 32.08
CA TYR A 327 13.21 9.46 30.66
C TYR A 327 14.31 10.24 29.96
N LYS A 328 14.94 11.23 30.61
CA LYS A 328 15.93 12.10 29.94
C LYS A 328 17.12 11.35 29.35
N TRP A 329 17.50 10.23 29.97
CA TRP A 329 18.58 9.36 29.49
C TRP A 329 18.29 8.71 28.12
N LEU A 330 17.03 8.70 27.66
CA LEU A 330 16.63 8.15 26.35
C LEU A 330 16.93 9.09 25.18
N LYS A 331 17.33 10.34 25.44
CA LYS A 331 17.63 11.35 24.42
C LYS A 331 18.57 10.86 23.32
N GLU A 332 19.73 10.36 23.74
CA GLU A 332 20.73 9.83 22.80
C GLU A 332 20.27 8.51 22.16
N LYS A 333 19.37 7.77 22.81
CA LYS A 333 18.80 6.54 22.26
C LYS A 333 17.78 6.82 21.16
N GLU A 334 16.98 7.88 21.29
CA GLU A 334 16.06 8.37 20.25
C GLU A 334 16.85 8.79 19.00
N LEU A 335 17.88 9.61 19.17
CA LEU A 335 18.74 10.04 18.07
C LEU A 335 19.45 8.86 17.38
N LEU A 336 19.95 7.90 18.15
CA LEU A 336 20.57 6.70 17.58
C LEU A 336 19.58 5.89 16.76
N LEU A 337 18.37 5.65 17.27
CA LEU A 337 17.36 4.87 16.58
C LEU A 337 16.83 5.59 15.33
N GLU A 338 16.66 6.91 15.40
CA GLU A 338 16.34 7.76 14.25
C GLU A 338 17.42 7.64 13.17
N TYR A 339 18.70 7.66 13.58
CA TYR A 339 19.83 7.50 12.67
C TYR A 339 19.86 6.12 12.00
N GLN A 340 19.63 5.05 12.76
CA GLN A 340 19.68 3.68 12.25
C GLN A 340 18.50 3.37 11.31
N SER A 341 17.29 3.75 11.70
CA SER A 341 16.04 3.40 11.00
C SER A 341 15.69 4.28 9.81
N SER A 342 16.42 5.37 9.57
CA SER A 342 16.20 6.24 8.40
C SER A 342 17.13 5.90 7.25
N ASN A 343 16.55 5.71 6.07
CA ASN A 343 17.21 5.32 4.83
C ASN A 343 16.89 6.28 3.68
N ALA A 344 17.79 6.39 2.70
CA ALA A 344 17.56 7.12 1.46
C ALA A 344 16.34 6.55 0.74
N ARG A 345 15.40 7.41 0.33
CA ARG A 345 14.28 6.98 -0.50
C ARG A 345 14.77 6.68 -1.91
N LEU A 346 14.64 5.44 -2.36
CA LEU A 346 15.39 4.89 -3.49
C LEU A 346 15.14 5.67 -4.79
N PHE A 347 13.89 5.87 -5.21
CA PHE A 347 13.65 6.59 -6.46
C PHE A 347 13.98 8.09 -6.34
N ILE A 348 13.78 8.71 -5.16
CA ILE A 348 14.15 10.12 -4.95
C ILE A 348 15.66 10.30 -4.95
N LYS A 349 16.41 9.27 -4.57
CA LYS A 349 17.87 9.28 -4.69
C LYS A 349 18.31 9.49 -6.13
N ASP A 350 17.73 8.73 -7.07
CA ASP A 350 18.00 8.88 -8.50
C ASP A 350 17.60 10.27 -9.03
N ILE A 351 16.51 10.82 -8.51
CA ILE A 351 16.04 12.17 -8.85
C ILE A 351 17.00 13.25 -8.34
N TYR A 352 17.47 13.11 -7.11
CA TYR A 352 18.42 14.03 -6.50
C TYR A 352 19.75 14.01 -7.26
N GLU A 353 20.25 12.83 -7.62
CA GLU A 353 21.46 12.68 -8.44
C GLU A 353 21.29 13.25 -9.83
N TYR A 354 20.10 13.07 -10.45
CA TYR A 354 19.77 13.72 -11.71
C TYR A 354 19.81 15.25 -11.60
N ALA A 355 19.23 15.84 -10.55
CA ALA A 355 19.29 17.29 -10.32
C ALA A 355 20.74 17.78 -10.18
N CYS A 356 21.60 17.03 -9.46
CA CYS A 356 23.04 17.31 -9.37
C CYS A 356 23.69 17.31 -10.76
N GLN A 357 23.43 16.29 -11.58
CA GLN A 357 24.00 16.15 -12.93
C GLN A 357 23.55 17.27 -13.88
N GLN A 358 22.34 17.80 -13.69
CA GLN A 358 21.84 18.95 -14.44
C GLN A 358 22.37 20.30 -13.90
N ASN A 359 23.34 20.29 -12.98
CA ASN A 359 23.90 21.47 -12.31
C ASN A 359 22.84 22.39 -11.71
N LYS A 360 21.75 21.81 -11.17
CA LYS A 360 20.73 22.58 -10.47
C LYS A 360 21.28 23.02 -9.12
N LYS A 361 20.86 24.19 -8.65
CA LYS A 361 21.07 24.60 -7.26
C LYS A 361 20.13 23.79 -6.38
N ILE A 362 20.66 23.08 -5.39
CA ILE A 362 19.87 22.20 -4.52
C ILE A 362 19.78 22.79 -3.13
N ILE A 363 18.56 22.96 -2.62
CA ILE A 363 18.31 23.40 -1.26
C ILE A 363 17.42 22.40 -0.53
N ILE A 364 17.54 22.32 0.79
CA ILE A 364 16.71 21.44 1.61
C ILE A 364 15.95 22.32 2.62
N ILE A 365 14.63 22.14 2.68
CA ILE A 365 13.75 22.93 3.57
C ILE A 365 12.80 21.95 4.26
N SER A 366 12.84 21.86 5.59
CA SER A 366 12.01 20.89 6.32
C SER A 366 11.54 21.39 7.69
N ASP A 367 10.34 20.97 8.05
CA ASP A 367 9.72 21.21 9.35
C ASP A 367 10.07 20.07 10.30
N ILE A 368 11.12 20.26 11.10
CA ILE A 368 11.61 19.25 12.03
C ILE A 368 12.27 19.86 13.27
N TYR A 369 11.98 19.26 14.43
CA TYR A 369 12.53 19.66 15.73
C TYR A 369 14.00 19.25 15.94
N LEU A 370 14.52 18.31 15.15
CA LEU A 370 15.91 17.83 15.23
C LEU A 370 16.90 18.91 14.79
N SER A 371 18.11 18.87 15.35
CA SER A 371 19.15 19.86 15.07
C SER A 371 19.71 19.72 13.65
N LYS A 372 20.18 20.83 13.09
CA LYS A 372 20.85 20.83 11.78
C LYS A 372 22.06 19.91 11.74
N GLN A 373 22.85 19.86 12.80
CA GLN A 373 24.02 18.99 12.87
C GLN A 373 23.65 17.50 12.76
N PHE A 374 22.56 17.08 13.41
CA PHE A 374 22.08 15.70 13.31
C PHE A 374 21.55 15.38 11.92
N ILE A 375 20.76 16.29 11.33
CA ILE A 375 20.19 16.10 10.00
C ILE A 375 21.26 16.03 8.91
N VAL A 376 22.30 16.87 8.98
CA VAL A 376 23.44 16.79 8.04
C VAL A 376 24.08 15.40 8.09
N LYS A 377 24.37 14.87 9.29
CA LYS A 377 24.90 13.51 9.45
C LYS A 377 23.98 12.45 8.85
N LEU A 378 22.67 12.62 9.01
CA LEU A 378 21.66 11.68 8.50
C LEU A 378 21.60 11.69 6.96
N LEU A 379 21.68 12.88 6.36
CA LEU A 379 21.72 13.06 4.91
C LEU A 379 23.02 12.48 4.32
N GLU A 380 24.17 12.76 4.93
CA GLU A 380 25.48 12.23 4.52
C GLU A 380 25.54 10.71 4.59
N LYS A 381 25.03 10.09 5.67
CA LYS A 381 24.88 8.62 5.80
C LYS A 381 24.15 8.03 4.59
N ASN A 382 23.15 8.75 4.09
CA ASN A 382 22.28 8.35 2.99
C ASN A 382 22.74 8.91 1.63
N GLY A 383 24.00 9.40 1.57
CA GLY A 383 24.68 9.85 0.37
C GLY A 383 24.21 11.20 -0.19
N TYR A 384 23.40 11.97 0.54
CA TYR A 384 22.96 13.30 0.12
C TYR A 384 24.00 14.33 0.58
N THR A 385 25.03 14.56 -0.23
CA THR A 385 26.17 15.45 0.12
C THR A 385 26.24 16.73 -0.69
N ASN A 386 25.59 16.76 -1.87
CA ASN A 386 25.77 17.82 -2.87
C ASN A 386 24.57 18.77 -2.90
N TYR A 387 24.43 19.57 -1.84
CA TYR A 387 23.41 20.62 -1.74
C TYR A 387 24.05 21.94 -1.31
N ASP A 388 23.48 23.04 -1.75
CA ASP A 388 24.00 24.40 -1.49
C ASP A 388 23.66 24.89 -0.09
N SER A 389 22.42 24.63 0.37
CA SER A 389 21.92 25.12 1.65
C SER A 389 20.88 24.20 2.28
N ILE A 390 20.77 24.24 3.60
CA ILE A 390 19.76 23.53 4.39
C ILE A 390 19.11 24.45 5.44
N TYR A 391 17.78 24.45 5.45
CA TYR A 391 16.91 25.23 6.31
C TYR A 391 16.00 24.30 7.12
N ILE A 392 16.14 24.35 8.44
CA ILE A 392 15.41 23.49 9.36
C ILE A 392 14.64 24.37 10.34
N SER A 393 13.34 24.09 10.47
CA SER A 393 12.44 24.92 11.27
C SER A 393 12.88 25.13 12.71
N SER A 394 13.46 24.12 13.36
CA SER A 394 13.95 24.23 14.75
C SER A 394 15.10 25.22 14.94
N GLU A 395 15.91 25.48 13.91
CA GLU A 395 17.03 26.43 13.96
C GLU A 395 16.53 27.88 13.82
N TYR A 396 15.48 28.08 13.01
CA TYR A 396 14.93 29.39 12.70
C TYR A 396 13.66 29.74 13.49
N TYR A 397 13.09 28.76 14.22
CA TYR A 397 11.78 28.84 14.87
C TYR A 397 10.65 29.29 13.93
N LYS A 398 10.74 28.86 12.66
CA LYS A 398 9.88 29.24 11.53
C LYS A 398 9.52 27.99 10.75
N THR A 399 8.28 27.89 10.23
CA THR A 399 7.79 26.64 9.61
C THR A 399 7.39 26.82 8.14
N LYS A 400 7.39 25.72 7.37
CA LYS A 400 6.76 25.61 6.05
C LYS A 400 5.25 25.74 6.16
N GLY A 401 4.67 25.23 7.26
CA GLY A 401 3.24 25.28 7.54
C GLY A 401 2.64 26.70 7.57
N THR A 402 3.41 27.72 7.98
CA THR A 402 3.02 29.14 7.88
C THR A 402 3.53 29.81 6.60
N GLY A 403 4.59 29.26 6.01
CA GLY A 403 5.32 29.81 4.86
C GLY A 403 6.56 30.62 5.25
N SER A 404 6.77 30.88 6.54
CA SER A 404 7.85 31.76 7.01
C SER A 404 9.24 31.16 6.78
N LEU A 405 9.39 29.84 6.80
CA LEU A 405 10.67 29.18 6.54
C LEU A 405 11.09 29.28 5.07
N TYR A 406 10.14 29.24 4.14
CA TYR A 406 10.42 29.50 2.73
C TYR A 406 10.92 30.94 2.54
N ASN A 407 10.29 31.92 3.20
CA ASN A 407 10.72 33.33 3.11
C ASN A 407 12.16 33.51 3.57
N VAL A 408 12.55 32.86 4.68
CA VAL A 408 13.95 32.85 5.13
C VAL A 408 14.88 32.31 4.04
N ALA A 409 14.56 31.16 3.45
CA ALA A 409 15.42 30.57 2.42
C ALA A 409 15.55 31.47 1.18
N MET A 410 14.48 32.17 0.81
CA MET A 410 14.48 33.08 -0.34
C MET A 410 15.26 34.36 -0.09
N GLU A 411 15.11 34.94 1.11
CA GLU A 411 15.86 36.12 1.55
C GLU A 411 17.37 35.81 1.66
N ASP A 412 17.73 34.71 2.34
CA ASP A 412 19.13 34.31 2.57
C ASP A 412 19.87 34.03 1.26
N LEU A 413 19.17 33.52 0.23
CA LEU A 413 19.78 33.13 -1.05
C LEU A 413 19.51 34.11 -2.19
N ASN A 414 18.76 35.19 -1.92
CA ASN A 414 18.33 36.17 -2.92
C ASN A 414 17.68 35.51 -4.15
N LEU A 415 16.73 34.59 -3.92
CA LEU A 415 16.09 33.79 -4.97
C LEU A 415 14.74 34.38 -5.39
N SER A 416 14.43 34.26 -6.68
CA SER A 416 13.08 34.49 -7.20
C SER A 416 12.20 33.26 -6.94
N VAL A 417 10.99 33.48 -6.38
CA VAL A 417 10.00 32.43 -6.12
C VAL A 417 9.71 31.55 -7.35
N LYS A 418 9.74 32.14 -8.56
CA LYS A 418 9.38 31.46 -9.81
C LYS A 418 10.43 30.45 -10.28
N ASP A 419 11.67 30.59 -9.83
CA ASP A 419 12.80 29.74 -10.25
C ASP A 419 12.95 28.48 -9.40
N ILE A 420 12.10 28.33 -8.38
CA ILE A 420 12.15 27.26 -7.40
C ILE A 420 11.05 26.23 -7.69
N LEU A 421 11.47 24.97 -7.76
CA LEU A 421 10.59 23.80 -7.63
C LEU A 421 10.79 23.15 -6.27
N HIS A 422 9.79 23.20 -5.40
CA HIS A 422 9.80 22.44 -4.16
C HIS A 422 9.20 21.05 -4.35
N VAL A 423 9.85 20.03 -3.79
CA VAL A 423 9.47 18.62 -3.89
C VAL A 423 9.24 18.11 -2.47
N GLY A 424 8.04 17.60 -2.20
CA GLY A 424 7.69 17.10 -0.87
C GLY A 424 6.42 16.25 -0.83
N ASP A 425 6.18 15.61 0.31
CA ASP A 425 5.10 14.63 0.52
C ASP A 425 3.85 15.22 1.16
N ASN A 426 3.89 16.45 1.67
CA ASN A 426 2.75 17.03 2.35
C ASN A 426 2.00 18.02 1.44
N LEU A 427 0.77 17.68 1.05
CA LEU A 427 -0.07 18.57 0.22
C LEU A 427 -0.26 19.96 0.83
N PHE A 428 -0.28 20.10 2.16
CA PHE A 428 -0.43 21.40 2.79
C PHE A 428 0.88 22.18 2.82
N SER A 429 1.93 21.67 3.47
CA SER A 429 3.17 22.45 3.69
C SER A 429 4.12 22.46 2.49
N ASP A 430 4.04 21.49 1.60
CA ASP A 430 5.02 21.31 0.51
C ASP A 430 4.41 21.59 -0.85
N VAL A 431 3.08 21.63 -0.95
CA VAL A 431 2.40 21.94 -2.21
C VAL A 431 1.60 23.23 -2.11
N ASN A 432 0.59 23.29 -1.24
CA ASN A 432 -0.32 24.42 -1.17
C ASN A 432 0.36 25.68 -0.61
N ARG A 433 1.22 25.55 0.41
CA ARG A 433 1.94 26.68 1.00
C ARG A 433 2.96 27.32 0.03
N PRO A 434 3.87 26.58 -0.62
CA PRO A 434 4.76 27.14 -1.64
C PRO A 434 4.00 27.82 -2.79
N ARG A 435 2.96 27.17 -3.31
CA ARG A 435 2.15 27.74 -4.40
C ARG A 435 1.51 29.08 -4.04
N LYS A 436 1.04 29.23 -2.79
CA LYS A 436 0.51 30.52 -2.28
C LYS A 436 1.58 31.62 -2.22
N LEU A 437 2.85 31.26 -2.05
CA LEU A 437 3.98 32.19 -2.09
C LEU A 437 4.52 32.41 -3.51
N GLY A 438 3.93 31.76 -4.53
CA GLY A 438 4.40 31.82 -5.91
C GLY A 438 5.56 30.87 -6.24
N ILE A 439 5.88 29.93 -5.35
CA ILE A 439 6.86 28.86 -5.56
C ILE A 439 6.17 27.68 -6.25
N ASN A 440 6.82 27.07 -7.24
CA ASN A 440 6.31 25.87 -7.88
C ASN A 440 6.51 24.65 -6.97
N ALA A 441 5.58 23.71 -7.02
CA ALA A 441 5.63 22.54 -6.14
C ALA A 441 5.20 21.25 -6.83
N PHE A 442 5.94 20.18 -6.54
CA PHE A 442 5.71 18.82 -7.01
C PHE A 442 5.40 17.90 -5.82
N TYR A 443 4.24 17.26 -5.87
CA TYR A 443 3.80 16.32 -4.84
C TYR A 443 4.44 14.96 -5.05
N VAL A 444 5.01 14.41 -3.98
CA VAL A 444 5.54 13.05 -3.96
C VAL A 444 4.82 12.24 -2.88
N PRO A 445 3.94 11.29 -3.23
CA PRO A 445 3.21 10.51 -2.22
C PRO A 445 4.15 9.73 -1.30
N LYS A 446 3.73 9.46 -0.07
CA LYS A 446 4.51 8.64 0.87
C LYS A 446 4.68 7.22 0.32
N VAL A 447 5.81 6.58 0.62
CA VAL A 447 6.10 5.23 0.13
C VAL A 447 5.03 4.21 0.53
N ILE A 448 4.49 4.33 1.75
CA ILE A 448 3.45 3.42 2.24
C ILE A 448 2.11 3.61 1.49
N GLU A 449 1.81 4.82 1.01
CA GLU A 449 0.60 5.07 0.22
C GLU A 449 0.66 4.38 -1.14
N PHE A 450 1.84 4.37 -1.77
CA PHE A 450 2.08 3.58 -2.99
C PHE A 450 1.83 2.08 -2.75
N LEU A 451 2.30 1.57 -1.62
CA LEU A 451 2.13 0.17 -1.26
C LEU A 451 0.65 -0.20 -1.05
N PHE A 452 -0.13 0.65 -0.39
CA PHE A 452 -1.58 0.44 -0.20
C PHE A 452 -2.38 0.47 -1.50
N GLN A 453 -2.02 1.36 -2.43
CA GLN A 453 -2.68 1.47 -3.72
C GLN A 453 -2.48 0.24 -4.62
N THR A 454 -1.45 -0.53 -4.34
CA THR A 454 -0.97 -1.58 -5.24
C THR A 454 -1.25 -2.97 -4.73
N ASP A 455 -1.31 -3.14 -3.41
CA ASP A 455 -1.73 -4.39 -2.79
C ASP A 455 -2.73 -4.15 -1.66
N SER A 456 -3.99 -4.49 -1.93
CA SER A 456 -5.10 -4.36 -0.97
C SER A 456 -4.93 -5.20 0.29
N ARG A 457 -4.11 -6.26 0.25
CA ARG A 457 -3.81 -7.09 1.41
C ARG A 457 -3.01 -6.31 2.45
N ILE A 458 -2.08 -5.46 1.99
CA ILE A 458 -1.22 -4.65 2.85
C ILE A 458 -2.07 -3.60 3.57
N GLU A 459 -2.95 -2.92 2.84
CA GLU A 459 -3.88 -1.96 3.45
C GLU A 459 -4.83 -2.64 4.45
N TYR A 460 -5.38 -3.81 4.11
CA TYR A 460 -6.25 -4.57 4.99
C TYR A 460 -5.53 -5.00 6.28
N PHE A 461 -4.31 -5.52 6.14
CA PHE A 461 -3.48 -5.92 7.27
C PHE A 461 -3.13 -4.71 8.16
N TYR A 462 -2.69 -3.60 7.57
CA TYR A 462 -2.39 -2.36 8.29
C TYR A 462 -3.59 -1.86 9.10
N LYS A 463 -4.80 -1.84 8.51
CA LYS A 463 -6.02 -1.42 9.24
C LYS A 463 -6.30 -2.27 10.47
N LYS A 464 -5.98 -3.57 10.42
CA LYS A 464 -6.18 -4.52 11.53
C LYS A 464 -5.07 -4.42 12.59
N TYR A 465 -3.83 -4.16 12.20
CA TYR A 465 -2.65 -4.14 13.07
C TYR A 465 -1.98 -2.75 13.19
N LYS A 466 -2.76 -1.68 13.02
CA LYS A 466 -2.24 -0.30 12.98
C LYS A 466 -1.43 0.12 14.21
N ASP A 467 -1.67 -0.51 15.35
CA ASP A 467 -1.03 -0.19 16.64
C ASP A 467 -0.03 -1.28 17.07
N ASP A 468 0.20 -2.28 16.21
CA ASP A 468 1.24 -3.30 16.42
C ASP A 468 2.57 -2.82 15.82
N ILE A 469 3.59 -2.73 16.66
CA ILE A 469 4.91 -2.22 16.25
C ILE A 469 5.62 -3.16 15.27
N GLY A 470 5.44 -4.47 15.41
CA GLY A 470 6.00 -5.47 14.50
C GLY A 470 5.39 -5.32 13.11
N ALA A 471 4.08 -5.10 13.04
CA ALA A 471 3.38 -4.80 11.80
C ALA A 471 3.89 -3.49 11.17
N SER A 472 4.06 -2.43 11.96
CA SER A 472 4.61 -1.16 11.46
C SER A 472 6.03 -1.32 10.90
N ILE A 473 6.91 -2.01 11.62
CA ILE A 473 8.28 -2.29 11.18
C ILE A 473 8.27 -3.12 9.89
N MET A 474 7.53 -4.23 9.88
CA MET A 474 7.42 -5.11 8.72
C MET A 474 6.95 -4.33 7.50
N LEU A 475 5.85 -3.59 7.61
CA LEU A 475 5.28 -2.81 6.51
C LEU A 475 6.20 -1.67 6.06
N GLY A 476 6.92 -1.01 6.98
CA GLY A 476 7.92 0.00 6.64
C GLY A 476 9.05 -0.56 5.79
N LEU A 477 9.57 -1.74 6.14
CA LEU A 477 10.60 -2.45 5.37
C LEU A 477 10.07 -2.96 4.02
N LEU A 478 8.81 -3.43 3.95
CA LEU A 478 8.17 -3.81 2.68
C LEU A 478 7.99 -2.59 1.77
N ALA A 479 7.60 -1.45 2.32
CA ALA A 479 7.43 -0.21 1.58
C ALA A 479 8.75 0.27 1.01
N TYR A 480 9.80 0.31 1.83
CA TYR A 480 11.16 0.64 1.39
C TYR A 480 11.64 -0.25 0.24
N HIS A 481 11.52 -1.58 0.39
CA HIS A 481 11.90 -2.55 -0.63
C HIS A 481 11.12 -2.40 -1.93
N SER A 482 9.83 -2.04 -1.84
CA SER A 482 8.96 -1.91 -3.02
C SER A 482 9.32 -0.78 -3.99
N GLU A 483 10.16 0.18 -3.57
CA GLU A 483 10.70 1.21 -4.46
C GLU A 483 12.02 0.79 -5.14
N GLY A 484 12.54 -0.40 -4.83
CA GLY A 484 13.77 -0.94 -5.40
C GLY A 484 13.59 -1.43 -6.84
N THR A 485 14.38 -2.42 -7.23
CA THR A 485 14.19 -3.12 -8.51
C THR A 485 13.48 -4.44 -8.27
N TYR A 486 12.44 -4.72 -9.06
CA TYR A 486 11.79 -6.02 -9.06
C TYR A 486 12.77 -7.12 -9.45
N ASN A 487 12.88 -8.17 -8.63
CA ASN A 487 13.72 -9.31 -8.96
C ASN A 487 12.92 -10.36 -9.75
N ASN A 488 12.22 -11.22 -9.03
CA ASN A 488 11.31 -12.22 -9.57
C ASN A 488 10.27 -12.58 -8.51
N TYR A 489 9.21 -13.26 -8.91
CA TYR A 489 8.09 -13.57 -8.02
C TYR A 489 8.54 -14.27 -6.73
N TRP A 490 9.42 -15.26 -6.84
CA TRP A 490 9.86 -16.07 -5.70
C TRP A 490 10.73 -15.28 -4.74
N TYR A 491 11.60 -14.42 -5.25
CA TYR A 491 12.35 -13.48 -4.42
C TYR A 491 11.40 -12.53 -3.67
N GLU A 492 10.44 -11.91 -4.38
CA GLU A 492 9.50 -10.98 -3.75
C GLU A 492 8.59 -11.68 -2.73
N PHE A 493 8.14 -12.90 -3.02
CA PHE A 493 7.41 -13.76 -2.08
C PHE A 493 8.27 -14.08 -0.85
N GLY A 494 9.55 -14.40 -1.08
CA GLY A 494 10.55 -14.63 -0.05
C GLY A 494 10.71 -13.43 0.88
N TYR A 495 10.91 -12.24 0.32
CA TYR A 495 11.07 -11.01 1.09
C TYR A 495 9.79 -10.65 1.85
N LYS A 496 8.63 -10.79 1.20
CA LYS A 496 7.35 -10.32 1.72
C LYS A 496 6.71 -11.24 2.77
N TYR A 497 6.87 -12.55 2.62
CA TYR A 497 6.17 -13.54 3.45
C TYR A 497 7.14 -14.41 4.24
N ALA A 498 8.14 -15.01 3.57
CA ALA A 498 9.08 -15.90 4.25
C ALA A 498 10.01 -15.13 5.22
N GLY A 499 10.49 -13.95 4.82
CA GLY A 499 11.41 -13.13 5.61
C GLY A 499 10.89 -12.77 7.00
N PRO A 500 9.73 -12.07 7.10
CA PRO A 500 9.15 -11.72 8.40
C PRO A 500 8.88 -12.94 9.27
N LEU A 501 8.40 -14.02 8.67
CA LEU A 501 8.04 -15.24 9.37
C LEU A 501 9.26 -15.96 9.95
N ILE A 502 10.30 -16.16 9.13
CA ILE A 502 11.55 -16.79 9.53
C ILE A 502 12.26 -15.92 10.57
N LEU A 503 12.32 -14.60 10.36
CA LEU A 503 12.96 -13.69 11.30
C LEU A 503 12.28 -13.74 12.68
N GLY A 504 10.94 -13.62 12.73
CA GLY A 504 10.20 -13.71 13.99
C GLY A 504 10.41 -15.04 14.70
N TYR A 505 10.43 -16.15 13.96
CA TYR A 505 10.70 -17.48 14.51
C TYR A 505 12.14 -17.58 15.07
N MET A 506 13.15 -17.07 14.34
CA MET A 506 14.54 -17.13 14.78
C MET A 506 14.85 -16.21 15.97
N GLN A 507 14.23 -15.03 16.05
CA GLN A 507 14.34 -14.15 17.22
C GLN A 507 13.66 -14.77 18.46
N TRP A 508 12.54 -15.49 18.29
CA TRP A 508 11.96 -16.26 19.39
C TRP A 508 12.87 -17.41 19.84
N LEU A 509 13.45 -18.14 18.88
CA LEU A 509 14.38 -19.23 19.16
C LEU A 509 15.59 -18.74 19.95
N GLU A 510 16.21 -17.62 19.53
CA GLU A 510 17.28 -16.94 20.27
C GLU A 510 16.96 -16.79 21.76
N GLN A 511 15.77 -16.25 22.05
CA GLN A 511 15.33 -15.97 23.41
C GLN A 511 15.18 -17.25 24.22
N GLN A 512 14.66 -18.33 23.62
CA GLN A 512 14.55 -19.62 24.31
C GLN A 512 15.92 -20.24 24.57
N LEU A 513 16.82 -20.24 23.58
CA LEU A 513 18.15 -20.82 23.74
C LEU A 513 18.96 -20.09 24.82
N LYS A 514 18.87 -18.75 24.88
CA LYS A 514 19.51 -17.94 25.94
C LYS A 514 18.90 -18.20 27.30
N LYS A 515 17.57 -18.29 27.41
CA LYS A 515 16.86 -18.57 28.66
C LYS A 515 17.23 -19.94 29.23
N GLU A 516 17.54 -20.90 28.35
CA GLU A 516 17.80 -22.29 28.72
C GLU A 516 19.30 -22.65 28.76
N ASP A 517 20.18 -21.68 28.50
CA ASP A 517 21.63 -21.85 28.49
C ASP A 517 22.05 -22.96 27.50
N ILE A 518 21.51 -22.90 26.27
CA ILE A 518 21.84 -23.82 25.18
C ILE A 518 22.81 -23.15 24.21
N SER A 519 24.02 -23.70 24.10
CA SER A 519 25.09 -23.19 23.24
C SER A 519 25.24 -23.91 21.90
N LYS A 520 24.46 -24.97 21.63
CA LYS A 520 24.53 -25.73 20.37
C LYS A 520 23.13 -26.02 19.80
N ALA A 521 22.90 -25.57 18.58
CA ALA A 521 21.64 -25.68 17.87
C ALA A 521 21.76 -26.48 16.57
N LEU A 522 20.96 -27.53 16.44
CA LEU A 522 20.95 -28.45 15.30
C LEU A 522 19.77 -28.10 14.39
N PHE A 523 20.06 -27.49 13.24
CA PHE A 523 19.07 -27.22 12.20
C PHE A 523 18.93 -28.46 11.32
N VAL A 524 17.78 -29.12 11.40
CA VAL A 524 17.53 -30.33 10.61
C VAL A 524 17.34 -29.95 9.15
N ALA A 525 18.02 -30.67 8.27
CA ALA A 525 18.05 -30.42 6.84
C ALA A 525 16.67 -30.56 6.19
N ARG A 526 16.53 -29.93 5.03
CA ARG A 526 15.27 -29.54 4.39
C ARG A 526 14.75 -28.28 5.04
N ASP A 527 14.19 -28.35 6.23
CA ASP A 527 13.43 -27.23 6.77
C ASP A 527 14.34 -26.15 7.38
N GLY A 528 15.50 -26.58 7.90
CA GLY A 528 16.46 -25.72 8.58
C GLY A 528 17.35 -24.86 7.68
N TYR A 529 17.30 -24.98 6.34
CA TYR A 529 18.31 -24.36 5.47
C TYR A 529 18.29 -22.82 5.53
N THR A 530 17.12 -22.21 5.30
CA THR A 530 17.00 -20.75 5.39
C THR A 530 16.98 -20.29 6.84
N LEU A 531 16.43 -21.12 7.75
CA LEU A 531 16.38 -20.84 9.18
C LEU A 531 17.78 -20.65 9.77
N GLU A 532 18.71 -21.58 9.52
CA GLU A 532 20.09 -21.52 10.01
C GLU A 532 20.80 -20.26 9.51
N LYS A 533 20.63 -19.91 8.23
CA LYS A 533 21.23 -18.72 7.64
C LYS A 533 20.72 -17.44 8.30
N VAL A 534 19.41 -17.32 8.52
CA VAL A 534 18.84 -16.17 9.22
C VAL A 534 19.27 -16.16 10.69
N PHE A 535 19.32 -17.31 11.35
CA PHE A 535 19.79 -17.42 12.73
C PHE A 535 21.24 -16.94 12.90
N LYS A 536 22.14 -17.33 11.98
CA LYS A 536 23.52 -16.84 11.91
C LYS A 536 23.62 -15.33 11.66
N LEU A 537 22.66 -14.75 10.93
CA LEU A 537 22.62 -13.30 10.69
C LEU A 537 22.23 -12.52 11.95
N ILE A 538 21.24 -13.00 12.71
CA ILE A 538 20.79 -12.33 13.94
C ILE A 538 21.77 -12.52 15.11
N HIS A 539 22.58 -13.59 15.11
CA HIS A 539 23.64 -13.85 16.10
C HIS A 539 25.04 -13.80 15.47
N PRO A 540 25.61 -12.61 15.24
CA PRO A 540 26.98 -12.52 14.77
C PRO A 540 28.02 -12.92 15.84
N SER A 541 27.64 -13.07 17.11
CA SER A 541 28.52 -13.54 18.20
C SER A 541 28.47 -15.06 18.37
N GLU A 542 29.63 -15.70 18.50
CA GLU A 542 29.84 -17.17 18.54
C GLU A 542 29.29 -17.89 19.80
N GLU A 543 28.43 -17.27 20.62
CA GLU A 543 27.92 -17.89 21.85
C GLU A 543 27.06 -19.13 21.59
N ILE A 544 26.34 -19.16 20.45
CA ILE A 544 25.50 -20.29 20.03
C ILE A 544 26.03 -20.83 18.70
N GLU A 545 26.66 -21.99 18.78
CA GLU A 545 27.12 -22.73 17.60
C GLU A 545 25.94 -23.41 16.90
N THR A 546 25.94 -23.38 15.57
CA THR A 546 24.87 -23.96 14.76
C THR A 546 25.41 -25.03 13.83
N HIS A 547 24.67 -26.13 13.72
CA HIS A 547 24.99 -27.24 12.83
C HIS A 547 23.80 -27.60 11.95
N TYR A 548 24.02 -27.64 10.63
CA TYR A 548 23.05 -28.13 9.67
C TYR A 548 23.22 -29.64 9.45
N ILE A 549 22.28 -30.45 9.92
CA ILE A 549 22.39 -31.91 9.93
C ILE A 549 21.32 -32.60 9.07
N TYR A 550 21.69 -33.66 8.36
CA TYR A 550 20.76 -34.48 7.59
C TYR A 550 20.18 -35.60 8.45
N LEU A 551 18.86 -35.60 8.69
CA LEU A 551 18.18 -36.69 9.40
C LEU A 551 16.97 -37.22 8.60
N PRO A 552 17.21 -37.96 7.51
CA PRO A 552 16.13 -38.48 6.67
C PRO A 552 15.29 -39.53 7.40
N ARG A 553 13.98 -39.59 7.09
CA ARG A 553 13.02 -40.48 7.77
C ARG A 553 13.42 -41.96 7.76
N LYS A 554 14.07 -42.44 6.69
CA LYS A 554 14.48 -43.84 6.53
C LYS A 554 15.44 -44.26 7.64
N ILE A 555 16.61 -43.60 7.73
CA ILE A 555 17.61 -43.95 8.76
C ILE A 555 17.11 -43.66 10.17
N ALA A 556 16.30 -42.60 10.34
CA ALA A 556 15.69 -42.28 11.63
C ALA A 556 14.78 -43.41 12.14
N ASN A 557 13.92 -43.94 11.26
CA ASN A 557 13.06 -45.07 11.60
C ASN A 557 13.85 -46.37 11.79
N GLU A 558 14.89 -46.60 10.98
CA GLU A 558 15.76 -47.78 11.12
C GLU A 558 16.51 -47.76 12.46
N CYS A 559 17.01 -46.60 12.91
CA CYS A 559 17.60 -46.42 14.25
C CYS A 559 16.64 -46.74 15.40
N LEU A 560 15.33 -46.59 15.18
CA LEU A 560 14.26 -46.86 16.15
C LEU A 560 13.56 -48.21 15.90
N SER A 561 14.11 -49.05 15.01
CA SER A 561 13.50 -50.33 14.63
C SER A 561 13.42 -51.30 15.81
N GLU A 562 12.34 -52.08 15.87
CA GLU A 562 12.22 -53.21 16.80
C GLU A 562 13.18 -54.36 16.45
N ASN A 563 13.71 -54.41 15.22
CA ASN A 563 14.73 -55.37 14.83
C ASN A 563 16.11 -54.89 15.33
N PRO A 564 16.76 -55.60 16.29
CA PRO A 564 18.01 -55.15 16.90
C PRO A 564 19.16 -55.01 15.90
N GLU A 565 19.24 -55.88 14.89
CA GLU A 565 20.32 -55.87 13.91
C GLU A 565 20.24 -54.63 13.00
N ILE A 566 19.03 -54.30 12.54
CA ILE A 566 18.77 -53.10 11.73
C ILE A 566 19.03 -51.84 12.56
N ALA A 567 18.56 -51.82 13.80
CA ALA A 567 18.76 -50.70 14.70
C ALA A 567 20.24 -50.46 15.01
N GLU A 568 20.99 -51.49 15.39
CA GLU A 568 22.41 -51.36 15.72
C GLU A 568 23.24 -50.88 14.51
N LYS A 569 23.00 -51.47 13.33
CA LYS A 569 23.68 -51.07 12.10
C LYS A 569 23.40 -49.61 11.74
N SER A 570 22.15 -49.20 11.77
CA SER A 570 21.73 -47.85 11.37
C SER A 570 22.19 -46.79 12.37
N LYS A 571 22.19 -47.12 13.67
CA LYS A 571 22.78 -46.27 14.71
C LYS A 571 24.26 -46.04 14.46
N LYS A 572 25.04 -47.10 14.20
CA LYS A 572 26.48 -46.97 13.91
C LYS A 572 26.72 -46.08 12.69
N GLU A 573 25.97 -46.29 11.61
CA GLU A 573 26.07 -45.50 10.38
C GLU A 573 25.75 -44.01 10.63
N TYR A 574 24.66 -43.74 11.34
CA TYR A 574 24.27 -42.36 11.61
C TYR A 574 25.20 -41.68 12.62
N MET A 575 25.70 -42.40 13.62
CA MET A 575 26.71 -41.89 14.55
C MET A 575 28.01 -41.54 13.82
N TYR A 576 28.46 -42.37 12.87
CA TYR A 576 29.61 -42.07 12.03
C TYR A 576 29.41 -40.79 11.21
N TYR A 577 28.20 -40.55 10.70
CA TYR A 577 27.85 -39.28 10.08
C TYR A 577 27.89 -38.11 11.08
N LEU A 578 27.41 -38.29 12.31
CA LEU A 578 27.39 -37.22 13.30
C LEU A 578 28.78 -36.84 13.85
N GLU A 579 29.79 -37.70 13.74
CA GLU A 579 31.17 -37.42 14.18
C GLU A 579 31.80 -36.19 13.50
N GLN A 580 31.27 -35.74 12.38
CA GLN A 580 31.73 -34.52 11.70
C GLN A 580 31.24 -33.21 12.34
N PHE A 581 30.30 -33.29 13.29
CA PHE A 581 29.76 -32.14 14.02
C PHE A 581 30.24 -32.17 15.47
N ASP A 582 30.61 -31.01 16.01
CA ASP A 582 30.92 -30.92 17.44
C ASP A 582 29.63 -30.94 18.26
N LEU A 583 29.24 -32.11 18.75
CA LEU A 583 28.04 -32.29 19.57
C LEU A 583 28.35 -32.50 21.06
N GLN A 584 29.52 -32.07 21.55
CA GLN A 584 29.97 -32.40 22.91
C GLN A 584 29.12 -31.79 24.04
N SER A 585 28.37 -30.71 23.77
CA SER A 585 27.49 -30.06 24.76
C SER A 585 26.52 -31.05 25.42
N LYS A 586 26.27 -30.86 26.72
CA LYS A 586 25.26 -31.62 27.47
C LYS A 586 23.84 -31.28 27.02
N ARG A 587 23.62 -30.03 26.59
CA ARG A 587 22.32 -29.52 26.11
C ARG A 587 22.39 -29.25 24.62
N LEU A 588 21.45 -29.79 23.87
CA LEU A 588 21.33 -29.58 22.43
C LEU A 588 19.91 -29.13 22.09
N ALA A 589 19.81 -28.11 21.26
CA ALA A 589 18.56 -27.73 20.61
C ALA A 589 18.43 -28.43 19.26
N VAL A 590 17.23 -28.92 18.94
CA VAL A 590 16.89 -29.50 17.64
C VAL A 590 15.80 -28.64 17.02
N ILE A 591 16.10 -28.02 15.89
CA ILE A 591 15.20 -27.12 15.18
C ILE A 591 14.63 -27.87 13.98
N ASP A 592 13.31 -27.96 13.96
CA ASP A 592 12.51 -28.61 12.92
C ASP A 592 11.27 -27.72 12.65
N SER A 593 10.55 -27.89 11.53
CA SER A 593 9.43 -26.98 11.21
C SER A 593 8.09 -27.49 11.77
N VAL A 594 7.45 -28.41 11.06
CA VAL A 594 6.11 -28.92 11.34
C VAL A 594 6.15 -30.43 11.46
N THR A 595 5.70 -30.96 12.60
CA THR A 595 5.71 -32.41 12.84
C THR A 595 4.40 -32.90 13.47
N TYR A 596 3.74 -33.83 12.76
CA TYR A 596 2.56 -34.54 13.25
C TYR A 596 2.80 -36.03 13.49
N TRP A 597 3.74 -36.65 12.77
CA TRP A 597 3.92 -38.10 12.73
C TRP A 597 5.37 -38.57 12.91
N PHE A 598 6.33 -37.71 12.57
CA PHE A 598 7.76 -38.01 12.57
C PHE A 598 8.52 -36.83 13.16
N SER A 599 9.34 -37.10 14.19
CA SER A 599 10.17 -36.08 14.82
C SER A 599 11.63 -36.51 14.84
N SER A 600 12.47 -35.66 14.26
CA SER A 600 13.93 -35.75 14.28
C SER A 600 14.50 -35.85 15.70
N GLN A 601 13.84 -35.19 16.66
CA GLN A 601 14.20 -35.19 18.08
C GLN A 601 14.18 -36.60 18.70
N ARG A 602 13.18 -37.43 18.36
CA ARG A 602 13.04 -38.78 18.95
C ARG A 602 14.27 -39.64 18.68
N THR A 603 14.77 -39.59 17.45
CA THR A 603 15.95 -40.33 17.05
C THR A 603 17.18 -39.83 17.82
N LEU A 604 17.36 -38.52 17.93
CA LEU A 604 18.51 -37.93 18.62
C LEU A 604 18.49 -38.22 20.14
N VAL A 605 17.32 -38.16 20.78
CA VAL A 605 17.15 -38.57 22.20
C VAL A 605 17.56 -40.04 22.39
N HIS A 606 17.23 -40.92 21.45
CA HIS A 606 17.58 -42.33 21.54
C HIS A 606 19.08 -42.61 21.27
N LEU A 607 19.73 -41.80 20.43
CA LEU A 607 21.15 -41.91 20.13
C LEU A 607 22.04 -41.33 21.24
N PHE A 608 21.54 -40.31 21.95
CA PHE A 608 22.27 -39.62 23.02
C PHE A 608 21.46 -39.61 24.33
N PRO A 609 21.30 -40.78 24.98
CA PRO A 609 20.47 -40.88 26.20
C PRO A 609 20.99 -40.04 27.37
N GLU A 610 22.28 -39.69 27.38
CA GLU A 610 22.94 -38.89 28.42
C GLU A 610 22.81 -37.36 28.18
N LYS A 611 22.29 -36.94 27.03
CA LYS A 611 22.16 -35.52 26.66
C LYS A 611 20.74 -35.02 26.88
N GLU A 612 20.63 -33.76 27.26
CA GLU A 612 19.36 -33.04 27.36
C GLU A 612 19.05 -32.44 25.98
N ILE A 613 18.14 -33.09 25.24
CA ILE A 613 17.79 -32.71 23.86
C ILE A 613 16.39 -32.11 23.84
N LYS A 614 16.30 -30.81 23.52
CA LYS A 614 15.05 -30.08 23.41
C LYS A 614 14.71 -29.76 21.95
N GLY A 615 13.46 -29.98 21.56
CA GLY A 615 12.95 -29.69 20.23
C GLY A 615 12.29 -28.31 20.16
N TYR A 616 12.60 -27.54 19.13
CA TYR A 616 11.97 -26.26 18.83
C TYR A 616 11.32 -26.35 17.45
N TYR A 617 10.02 -26.05 17.42
CA TYR A 617 9.19 -26.24 16.24
C TYR A 617 8.46 -24.96 15.84
N TRP A 618 8.11 -24.84 14.56
CA TRP A 618 7.05 -23.90 14.18
C TRP A 618 5.74 -24.36 14.83
N LEU A 619 5.37 -25.63 14.61
CA LEU A 619 4.16 -26.27 15.14
C LEU A 619 4.37 -27.78 15.31
N TYR A 620 3.87 -28.37 16.39
CA TYR A 620 3.84 -29.84 16.54
C TYR A 620 2.44 -30.36 16.89
N GLY A 621 2.18 -31.65 16.71
CA GLY A 621 0.88 -32.29 17.02
C GLY A 621 0.82 -32.94 18.41
N ASN A 622 -0.29 -32.81 19.14
CA ASN A 622 -0.41 -33.20 20.56
C ASN A 622 -0.15 -34.68 20.91
N ASN A 623 -0.33 -35.64 20.00
CA ASN A 623 -0.38 -37.06 20.39
C ASN A 623 0.99 -37.77 20.48
N LEU A 624 2.07 -37.19 19.93
CA LEU A 624 3.40 -37.85 19.86
C LEU A 624 4.47 -37.22 20.74
N PHE A 625 4.19 -36.07 21.36
CA PHE A 625 5.17 -35.26 22.08
C PHE A 625 5.02 -35.30 23.61
N ASN A 626 4.06 -36.07 24.14
CA ASN A 626 3.79 -36.15 25.58
C ASN A 626 5.01 -36.54 26.45
N ASN A 627 6.04 -37.15 25.84
CA ASN A 627 7.26 -37.59 26.53
C ASN A 627 8.55 -36.90 26.00
N LEU A 628 8.42 -35.84 25.19
CA LEU A 628 9.57 -35.09 24.65
C LEU A 628 9.60 -33.68 25.25
N MET A 629 10.80 -33.17 25.52
CA MET A 629 10.98 -31.77 25.88
C MET A 629 10.91 -30.92 24.61
N CYS A 630 9.84 -30.18 24.40
CA CYS A 630 9.71 -29.35 23.21
C CYS A 630 8.90 -28.09 23.42
N GLU A 631 9.14 -27.10 22.57
CA GLU A 631 8.37 -25.86 22.49
C GLU A 631 8.06 -25.52 21.03
N SER A 632 6.98 -24.76 20.82
CA SER A 632 6.56 -24.27 19.51
C SER A 632 6.44 -22.75 19.49
N PHE A 633 6.75 -22.16 18.35
CA PHE A 633 6.49 -20.75 18.10
C PHE A 633 4.98 -20.49 17.96
N GLN A 634 4.27 -21.33 17.21
CA GLN A 634 2.81 -21.30 17.11
C GLN A 634 2.19 -22.24 18.14
N ASN A 635 1.65 -21.68 19.23
CA ASN A 635 0.96 -22.46 20.26
C ASN A 635 -0.53 -22.69 19.96
N ASP A 636 -1.15 -21.89 19.07
CA ASP A 636 -2.55 -22.07 18.69
C ASP A 636 -2.71 -22.98 17.47
N HIS A 637 -3.15 -24.22 17.72
CA HIS A 637 -3.39 -25.22 16.67
C HIS A 637 -4.65 -24.99 15.81
N ARG A 638 -5.48 -23.98 16.11
CA ARG A 638 -6.70 -23.65 15.34
C ARG A 638 -6.40 -22.98 14.00
N HIS A 639 -5.24 -22.34 13.88
CA HIS A 639 -4.91 -21.46 12.77
C HIS A 639 -3.77 -22.03 11.92
N ARG A 640 -4.04 -23.14 11.23
CA ARG A 640 -3.01 -23.88 10.50
C ARG A 640 -2.67 -23.21 9.18
N ILE A 641 -1.40 -22.88 9.02
CA ILE A 641 -0.78 -22.46 7.75
C ILE A 641 0.27 -23.47 7.27
N GLY A 642 0.21 -24.73 7.76
CA GLY A 642 1.29 -25.72 7.60
C GLY A 642 1.75 -25.96 6.17
N GLU A 643 0.83 -25.98 5.20
CA GLU A 643 1.16 -26.19 3.78
C GLU A 643 2.08 -25.09 3.22
N ILE A 644 1.86 -23.84 3.60
CA ILE A 644 2.73 -22.73 3.15
C ILE A 644 4.07 -22.73 3.90
N ILE A 645 4.10 -23.24 5.14
CA ILE A 645 5.32 -23.38 5.92
C ILE A 645 6.27 -24.40 5.26
N GLU A 646 5.74 -25.50 4.71
CA GLU A 646 6.56 -26.47 3.96
C GLU A 646 7.20 -25.87 2.70
N LEU A 647 6.57 -24.85 2.09
CA LEU A 647 7.14 -24.09 0.97
C LEU A 647 8.19 -23.07 1.45
N ILE A 648 7.91 -22.37 2.55
CA ILE A 648 8.79 -21.33 3.11
C ILE A 648 10.05 -21.94 3.71
N MET A 649 9.92 -23.05 4.43
CA MET A 649 10.97 -23.75 5.17
C MET A 649 11.34 -25.04 4.43
N THR A 650 12.17 -24.92 3.38
CA THR A 650 12.72 -26.05 2.64
C THR A 650 14.18 -25.78 2.24
N ALA A 651 14.76 -26.53 1.29
CA ALA A 651 16.17 -26.41 0.91
C ALA A 651 16.38 -26.57 -0.60
N PRO A 652 17.36 -25.92 -1.25
CA PRO A 652 17.59 -26.03 -2.69
C PRO A 652 18.33 -27.33 -3.09
N THR A 653 18.04 -28.43 -2.40
CA THR A 653 18.65 -29.75 -2.63
C THR A 653 17.55 -30.79 -2.85
N SER A 654 17.89 -31.87 -3.56
CA SER A 654 17.01 -33.04 -3.67
C SER A 654 16.69 -33.63 -2.28
N PRO A 655 15.56 -34.35 -2.12
CA PRO A 655 15.27 -35.04 -0.87
C PRO A 655 16.35 -36.06 -0.53
N VAL A 656 16.79 -36.11 0.72
CA VAL A 656 17.73 -37.14 1.19
C VAL A 656 16.95 -38.43 1.43
N GLU A 657 17.41 -39.53 0.83
CA GLU A 657 16.87 -40.86 1.07
C GLU A 657 17.34 -41.43 2.40
N THR A 658 18.66 -41.45 2.60
CA THR A 658 19.31 -42.04 3.77
C THR A 658 20.70 -41.45 3.96
N ILE A 659 21.40 -41.88 5.01
CA ILE A 659 22.83 -41.66 5.19
C ILE A 659 23.56 -42.99 4.92
N ALA A 660 24.67 -42.93 4.18
CA ALA A 660 25.54 -44.07 3.94
C ALA A 660 27.00 -43.63 3.78
N ASN A 661 27.92 -44.38 4.38
CA ASN A 661 29.34 -44.07 4.50
C ASN A 661 29.60 -42.64 5.00
N GLY A 662 28.84 -42.20 6.01
CA GLY A 662 29.00 -40.88 6.61
C GLY A 662 28.55 -39.71 5.72
N LYS A 663 27.78 -39.97 4.66
CA LYS A 663 27.32 -38.95 3.70
C LYS A 663 25.83 -39.10 3.37
N PRO A 664 25.12 -37.98 3.07
CA PRO A 664 23.75 -38.04 2.60
C PRO A 664 23.66 -38.66 1.20
N ILE A 665 22.70 -39.58 1.03
CA ILE A 665 22.33 -40.17 -0.25
C ILE A 665 21.03 -39.54 -0.70
N PHE A 666 21.03 -38.91 -1.88
CA PHE A 666 19.89 -38.17 -2.41
C PHE A 666 18.99 -39.04 -3.28
N LYS A 667 17.68 -38.80 -3.22
CA LYS A 667 16.69 -39.40 -4.13
C LYS A 667 16.76 -38.74 -5.49
N GLU A 668 16.38 -39.50 -6.52
CA GLU A 668 16.04 -38.92 -7.82
C GLU A 668 14.88 -37.93 -7.68
N MET A 669 14.97 -36.79 -8.38
CA MET A 669 13.97 -35.74 -8.32
C MET A 669 12.80 -36.07 -9.24
N ASN A 670 11.59 -36.03 -8.69
CA ASN A 670 10.38 -35.95 -9.50
C ASN A 670 10.20 -34.52 -10.04
N GLU A 671 9.20 -34.31 -10.91
CA GLU A 671 8.94 -33.01 -11.54
C GLU A 671 8.70 -31.89 -10.52
N THR A 672 7.90 -32.15 -9.47
CA THR A 672 7.61 -31.19 -8.40
C THR A 672 8.86 -30.78 -7.63
N GLU A 673 9.73 -31.75 -7.28
CA GLU A 673 10.99 -31.49 -6.60
C GLU A 673 11.97 -30.71 -7.47
N ASN A 674 12.00 -30.96 -8.79
CA ASN A 674 12.80 -30.16 -9.73
C ASN A 674 12.36 -28.69 -9.75
N VAL A 675 11.03 -28.43 -9.78
CA VAL A 675 10.49 -27.07 -9.72
C VAL A 675 10.87 -26.38 -8.40
N ARG A 676 10.66 -27.07 -7.27
CA ARG A 676 10.98 -26.56 -5.92
C ARG A 676 12.47 -26.22 -5.78
N VAL A 677 13.37 -27.12 -6.18
CA VAL A 677 14.83 -26.89 -6.13
C VAL A 677 15.24 -25.69 -6.98
N LYS A 678 14.61 -25.50 -8.14
CA LYS A 678 14.90 -24.39 -9.05
C LYS A 678 14.48 -23.03 -8.49
N LEU A 679 13.30 -22.93 -7.86
CA LEU A 679 12.76 -21.65 -7.37
C LEU A 679 13.25 -21.26 -5.98
N TYR A 680 13.58 -22.24 -5.13
CA TYR A 680 13.85 -21.97 -3.71
C TYR A 680 15.05 -21.06 -3.42
N PRO A 681 16.13 -21.04 -4.22
CA PRO A 681 17.22 -20.07 -4.04
C PRO A 681 16.75 -18.61 -4.05
N ASP A 682 15.80 -18.27 -4.92
CA ASP A 682 15.22 -16.91 -5.00
C ASP A 682 14.42 -16.59 -3.74
N LEU A 683 13.53 -17.49 -3.34
CA LEU A 683 12.72 -17.35 -2.11
C LEU A 683 13.60 -17.20 -0.87
N SER A 684 14.60 -18.07 -0.72
CA SER A 684 15.57 -18.02 0.38
C SER A 684 16.34 -16.69 0.39
N SER A 685 16.74 -16.21 -0.80
CA SER A 685 17.45 -14.93 -0.94
C SER A 685 16.58 -13.74 -0.53
N GLY A 686 15.31 -13.72 -0.93
CA GLY A 686 14.35 -12.70 -0.49
C GLY A 686 14.17 -12.69 1.02
N ALA A 687 13.98 -13.88 1.62
CA ALA A 687 13.83 -14.00 3.08
C ALA A 687 15.07 -13.51 3.85
N ILE A 688 16.26 -13.86 3.36
CA ILE A 688 17.54 -13.44 3.93
C ILE A 688 17.70 -11.92 3.80
N ASN A 689 17.32 -11.32 2.68
CA ASN A 689 17.46 -9.88 2.49
C ASN A 689 16.50 -9.08 3.36
N PHE A 690 15.27 -9.55 3.59
CA PHE A 690 14.40 -8.95 4.60
C PHE A 690 15.04 -8.94 5.99
N ALA A 691 15.66 -10.06 6.40
CA ALA A 691 16.35 -10.14 7.68
C ALA A 691 17.55 -9.17 7.75
N LYS A 692 18.30 -9.01 6.66
CA LYS A 692 19.41 -8.04 6.60
C LYS A 692 18.91 -6.60 6.70
N ASP A 693 17.83 -6.25 6.01
CA ASP A 693 17.27 -4.90 6.04
C ASP A 693 16.73 -4.56 7.43
N TYR A 694 16.07 -5.53 8.08
CA TYR A 694 15.68 -5.41 9.48
C TYR A 694 16.90 -5.17 10.39
N LEU A 695 17.94 -6.00 10.28
CA LEU A 695 19.14 -5.90 11.12
C LEU A 695 19.95 -4.62 10.86
N SER A 696 19.91 -4.11 9.63
CA SER A 696 20.50 -2.82 9.26
C SER A 696 19.79 -1.66 9.97
N ALA A 697 18.45 -1.69 9.97
CA ALA A 697 17.61 -0.66 10.58
C ALA A 697 17.60 -0.70 12.12
N PHE A 698 17.77 -1.89 12.72
CA PHE A 698 17.56 -2.12 14.16
C PHE A 698 18.75 -2.80 14.85
N LYS A 699 19.96 -2.53 14.35
CA LYS A 699 21.20 -3.15 14.82
C LYS A 699 21.35 -3.06 16.34
N ASN A 700 21.65 -4.19 16.99
CA ASN A 700 21.84 -4.38 18.44
C ASN A 700 20.57 -4.27 19.30
N LEU A 701 19.38 -4.43 18.72
CA LEU A 701 18.12 -4.56 19.46
C LEU A 701 17.74 -6.04 19.58
N ASN A 702 17.80 -6.57 20.80
CA ASN A 702 17.65 -8.01 21.09
C ASN A 702 16.18 -8.48 21.24
N ASN A 703 15.20 -7.62 20.97
CA ASN A 703 13.78 -7.93 21.19
C ASN A 703 13.07 -8.29 19.88
N SER A 704 12.40 -9.44 19.88
CA SER A 704 11.49 -9.83 18.80
C SER A 704 10.26 -8.93 18.83
N ASN A 705 10.06 -8.12 17.79
CA ASN A 705 8.83 -7.35 17.59
C ASN A 705 7.84 -8.07 16.67
N LEU A 706 8.27 -9.13 15.96
CA LEU A 706 7.45 -9.85 15.01
C LEU A 706 6.70 -10.99 15.73
N SER A 707 5.51 -10.70 16.23
CA SER A 707 4.71 -11.67 16.98
C SER A 707 4.13 -12.78 16.09
N CYS A 708 4.01 -14.00 16.64
CA CYS A 708 3.49 -15.15 15.91
C CYS A 708 2.06 -14.91 15.39
N ASP A 709 1.18 -14.32 16.20
CA ASP A 709 -0.22 -14.07 15.83
C ASP A 709 -0.33 -13.11 14.64
N MET A 710 0.48 -12.05 14.65
CA MET A 710 0.56 -11.08 13.57
C MET A 710 1.08 -11.70 12.27
N LEU A 711 2.13 -12.53 12.35
CA LEU A 711 2.70 -13.23 11.20
C LEU A 711 1.75 -14.28 10.61
N ILE A 712 1.04 -15.04 11.45
CA ILE A 712 0.02 -16.00 10.99
C ILE A 712 -1.10 -15.28 10.24
N GLU A 713 -1.55 -14.14 10.77
CA GLU A 713 -2.60 -13.36 10.11
C GLU A 713 -2.13 -12.77 8.78
N TRP A 714 -0.88 -12.33 8.70
CA TRP A 714 -0.27 -11.88 7.44
C TRP A 714 -0.32 -12.95 6.35
N ILE A 715 0.04 -14.19 6.69
CA ILE A 715 -0.03 -15.34 5.78
C ILE A 715 -1.47 -15.72 5.44
N LYS A 716 -2.39 -15.69 6.41
CA LYS A 716 -3.81 -15.97 6.15
C LYS A 716 -4.40 -15.00 5.13
N ILE A 717 -4.07 -13.71 5.22
CA ILE A 717 -4.55 -12.72 4.27
C ILE A 717 -4.06 -13.04 2.86
N PHE A 718 -2.81 -13.49 2.72
CA PHE A 718 -2.29 -13.99 1.43
C PHE A 718 -3.12 -15.17 0.93
N LEU A 719 -3.33 -16.20 1.75
CA LEU A 719 -4.08 -17.41 1.37
C LEU A 719 -5.55 -17.13 1.03
N GLN A 720 -6.18 -16.17 1.72
CA GLN A 720 -7.60 -15.83 1.52
C GLN A 720 -7.83 -14.89 0.34
N ARG A 721 -6.80 -14.14 -0.07
CA ARG A 721 -6.90 -13.10 -1.10
C ARG A 721 -5.71 -13.16 -2.08
N PRO A 722 -5.45 -14.31 -2.74
CA PRO A 722 -4.37 -14.39 -3.69
C PRO A 722 -4.64 -13.46 -4.87
N THR A 723 -3.59 -12.79 -5.36
CA THR A 723 -3.65 -12.03 -6.62
C THR A 723 -3.62 -12.99 -7.81
N GLU A 724 -3.90 -12.50 -9.02
CA GLU A 724 -3.79 -13.33 -10.24
C GLU A 724 -2.38 -13.86 -10.51
N ILE A 725 -1.34 -13.26 -9.93
CA ILE A 725 0.04 -13.76 -10.04
C ILE A 725 0.31 -14.86 -9.02
N ASP A 726 -0.39 -14.82 -7.89
CA ASP A 726 -0.25 -15.82 -6.83
C ASP A 726 -0.98 -17.13 -7.15
N LYS A 727 -2.02 -17.05 -7.99
CA LYS A 727 -2.78 -18.20 -8.51
C LYS A 727 -2.01 -18.88 -9.64
#